data_AF-B1LS14-F1
#
_entry.id   AF-B1LS14-F1
#
_cell.length_a   1.000
_cell.length_b   1.000
_cell.length_c   1.000
_cell.angle_alpha   90.00
_cell.angle_beta   90.00
_cell.angle_gamma   90.00
#
_symmetry.space_group_name_H-M   'P 1'
#
loop_
_entity.id
_entity.type
_entity.pdbx_description
1 polymer ?
#
loop_
_entity_poly.entity_id
_entity_poly.type
_entity_poly.pdbx_seq_one_letter_code
_entity_poly.pdbx_strand_id
1 'polypeptide(L)'
;MSDLSILLLDTEPQTHNRYLVLAIADALRRHPAVGRVQVGGHGDALVTFVEQGLDTLIAFGGARAHAPLVGRLAGLARTSVLWTTEDPYEREANVRGSAAFDLVFTNDRATVAAYGGRANHLALGASSLFHDLAVIEDDARYRYDLLFIGTAWPNRVATLNALSAKLPRDVKFKLALPWNEHIGPPELEDEALVTDWRCGNRDFALLANRSRVVLTLPRIFSSARADQATGSTPPPRLFETALAGGYQVVVSPELETAAYYAPGAEIALCGDEAASIDAILAALTDPETRIARARAAQARTRAEHLYDHRVATILDAVIDHRQTQTRRPHRAATATRTVLMLTHNRLGHRHGGGVEVYQELLTELGEPYRILFLFPVFGDGRWALRLEGPGIAESFACGAVTPPLSTDPFVEGLFQRLLFEHQVDLVHIHHLMHVPLSLPLIARACGIPTVYHLHDHFLICERWLLLDHTGRFCDVVNRGADQCDACLISGNNYPPGSKARRDGMMTLVTDAIDAFVTSTPETARYLRRYYPAIPAERIVAIPMVAPSPAAAEVRSVARRKRDADRLTVAILGNLAAHKGGQQAINLIRSCEAYPIHFKVIGRIDDPYRDAVAGFGPDQVSVTGAYEQHAIGGLLAGCDVSLHLSTWPETFVIALTEAWQAGLVPIVADIGALAERVEDGIDGFKVPPDDAGAVRARLIGLHYDRARLGRMQALIGRKSFPDVGSHLVSVRALYERLIEARPVRHGRVPSHLRHGFDLRLETLGVRTNAASWTSGAIQWDEAARPPAAPSTAMAGARARPLPDLPDEVRRLTSRPIRRSECGWSLDVLRTDERLNRSLDLSSVVARASVFLRGWLHVSGPAPTAIYLRLTGRSGTSWVALQSDLRPDVAKWYGEPAAATSGFTGQIDVAGMTFGRYALAIVQVADGCLRTLDDVASIFIAPDTEPPARFVPEPRQLVGGPPHSLTLHHSLPDTDEAPQVSPGQLWAAEVAFPGTAPKLGKDTLAVFRAANGQTWRAPVLQIDERTVRITAAVPHIDPGAYTVSLAEPHNRTLRSLATLFRAQVARSE
;
A
#
# COMPACT_ATOMS: atom_id res chain seq x y z
N MET A 1 -32.63 19.23 -20.99
CA MET A 1 -31.43 19.71 -20.29
C MET A 1 -30.74 18.49 -19.72
N SER A 2 -29.44 18.29 -19.99
CA SER A 2 -28.70 17.16 -19.40
C SER A 2 -28.56 17.40 -17.91
N ASP A 3 -29.13 16.52 -17.10
CA ASP A 3 -29.04 16.60 -15.65
C ASP A 3 -27.70 16.02 -15.20
N LEU A 4 -26.71 16.87 -14.92
CA LEU A 4 -25.34 16.43 -14.58
C LEU A 4 -25.32 15.79 -13.18
N SER A 5 -24.59 14.68 -13.06
CA SER A 5 -24.41 13.96 -11.79
C SER A 5 -22.93 13.97 -11.41
N ILE A 6 -22.61 14.77 -10.40
CA ILE A 6 -21.23 15.22 -10.15
C ILE A 6 -20.68 14.60 -8.88
N LEU A 7 -19.48 14.02 -8.96
CA LEU A 7 -18.61 13.80 -7.82
C LEU A 7 -17.61 14.96 -7.71
N LEU A 8 -17.70 15.73 -6.62
CA LEU A 8 -16.69 16.72 -6.25
C LEU A 8 -15.70 16.07 -5.28
N LEU A 9 -14.45 15.91 -5.72
CA LEU A 9 -13.37 15.35 -4.90
C LEU A 9 -12.40 16.46 -4.52
N ASP A 10 -12.19 16.59 -3.21
CA ASP A 10 -11.08 17.34 -2.63
C ASP A 10 -9.83 16.47 -2.70
N THR A 11 -8.86 16.83 -3.53
CA THR A 11 -7.64 16.04 -3.73
C THR A 11 -6.62 16.26 -2.62
N GLU A 12 -6.83 17.25 -1.74
CA GLU A 12 -5.88 17.65 -0.70
C GLU A 12 -6.61 17.87 0.65
N PRO A 13 -7.25 16.82 1.20
CA PRO A 13 -8.18 16.94 2.34
C PRO A 13 -7.49 17.34 3.65
N GLN A 14 -6.16 17.28 3.71
CA GLN A 14 -5.36 17.70 4.87
C GLN A 14 -5.07 19.21 4.88
N THR A 15 -5.40 19.93 3.79
CA THR A 15 -5.28 21.39 3.75
C THR A 15 -6.43 22.06 4.49
N HIS A 16 -6.22 23.29 4.95
CA HIS A 16 -7.25 24.06 5.66
C HIS A 16 -8.29 24.67 4.68
N ASN A 17 -8.24 24.29 3.41
CA ASN A 17 -9.06 24.82 2.32
C ASN A 17 -10.39 24.07 2.14
N ARG A 18 -10.76 23.16 3.07
CA ARG A 18 -11.99 22.35 3.00
C ARG A 18 -13.27 23.16 2.78
N TYR A 19 -13.33 24.39 3.26
CA TYR A 19 -14.47 25.29 3.06
C TYR A 19 -14.71 25.64 1.58
N LEU A 20 -13.65 25.67 0.75
CA LEU A 20 -13.76 25.93 -0.69
C LEU A 20 -14.58 24.83 -1.36
N VAL A 21 -14.33 23.57 -0.98
CA VAL A 21 -15.08 22.41 -1.46
C VAL A 21 -16.55 22.52 -1.03
N LEU A 22 -16.83 22.98 0.18
CA LEU A 22 -18.21 23.22 0.64
C LEU A 22 -18.89 24.35 -0.15
N ALA A 23 -18.18 25.44 -0.43
CA ALA A 23 -18.67 26.56 -1.23
C ALA A 23 -18.97 26.16 -2.68
N ILE A 24 -18.08 25.37 -3.30
CA ILE A 24 -18.26 24.85 -4.65
C ILE A 24 -19.42 23.85 -4.68
N ALA A 25 -19.54 22.98 -3.68
CA ALA A 25 -20.66 22.05 -3.57
C ALA A 25 -22.01 22.78 -3.42
N ASP A 26 -22.06 23.87 -2.65
CA ASP A 26 -23.26 24.72 -2.55
C ASP A 26 -23.62 25.34 -3.91
N ALA A 27 -22.66 25.95 -4.59
CA ALA A 27 -22.85 26.54 -5.92
C ALA A 27 -23.31 25.50 -6.95
N LEU A 28 -22.70 24.31 -6.98
CA LEU A 28 -23.10 23.21 -7.86
C LEU A 28 -24.55 22.77 -7.60
N ARG A 29 -24.99 22.67 -6.33
CA ARG A 29 -26.36 22.26 -5.98
C ARG A 29 -27.42 23.29 -6.39
N ARG A 30 -27.06 24.58 -6.50
CA ARG A 30 -27.99 25.64 -6.91
C ARG A 30 -28.03 25.83 -8.43
N HIS A 31 -27.11 25.23 -9.18
CA HIS A 31 -27.02 25.42 -10.62
C HIS A 31 -28.06 24.55 -11.37
N PRO A 32 -28.85 25.11 -12.33
CA PRO A 32 -29.97 24.41 -12.97
C PRO A 32 -29.59 23.24 -13.89
N ALA A 33 -28.31 23.13 -14.27
CA ALA A 33 -27.80 22.01 -15.07
C ALA A 33 -27.36 20.79 -14.23
N VAL A 34 -27.42 20.87 -12.90
CA VAL A 34 -26.91 19.85 -11.99
C VAL A 34 -28.06 19.21 -11.24
N GLY A 35 -28.27 17.91 -11.45
CA GLY A 35 -29.31 17.14 -10.77
C GLY A 35 -28.85 16.60 -9.44
N ARG A 36 -27.55 16.28 -9.33
CA ARG A 36 -26.96 15.67 -8.14
C ARG A 36 -25.51 16.07 -7.96
N VAL A 37 -25.14 16.35 -6.71
CA VAL A 37 -23.75 16.58 -6.28
C VAL A 37 -23.45 15.71 -5.08
N GLN A 38 -22.39 14.92 -5.17
CA GLN A 38 -21.82 14.17 -4.06
C GLN A 38 -20.41 14.69 -3.80
N VAL A 39 -20.11 15.01 -2.54
CA VAL A 39 -18.72 15.30 -2.13
C VAL A 39 -18.08 13.98 -1.71
N GLY A 40 -17.00 13.59 -2.39
CA GLY A 40 -16.30 12.33 -2.16
C GLY A 40 -15.15 12.46 -1.15
N GLY A 41 -14.85 11.36 -0.44
CA GLY A 41 -13.63 11.18 0.33
C GLY A 41 -12.69 10.17 -0.35
N HIS A 42 -11.41 10.17 0.01
CA HIS A 42 -10.44 9.22 -0.56
C HIS A 42 -10.73 7.75 -0.19
N GLY A 43 -11.48 7.50 0.90
CA GLY A 43 -11.88 6.15 1.33
C GLY A 43 -12.91 5.47 0.43
N ASP A 44 -13.75 6.24 -0.25
CA ASP A 44 -14.96 5.72 -0.90
C ASP A 44 -15.34 6.40 -2.22
N ALA A 45 -14.57 7.40 -2.69
CA ALA A 45 -14.91 8.16 -3.89
C ALA A 45 -15.16 7.26 -5.12
N LEU A 46 -14.31 6.26 -5.35
CA LEU A 46 -14.47 5.31 -6.47
C LEU A 46 -15.76 4.49 -6.35
N VAL A 47 -16.02 3.97 -5.16
CA VAL A 47 -17.22 3.16 -4.89
C VAL A 47 -18.47 4.01 -5.06
N THR A 48 -18.47 5.18 -4.43
CA THR A 48 -19.56 6.16 -4.51
C THR A 48 -19.84 6.60 -5.94
N PHE A 49 -18.80 6.84 -6.74
CA PHE A 49 -18.95 7.22 -8.15
C PHE A 49 -19.76 6.18 -8.93
N VAL A 50 -19.42 4.90 -8.77
CA VAL A 50 -20.05 3.79 -9.49
C VAL A 50 -21.45 3.50 -8.94
N GLU A 51 -21.60 3.32 -7.64
CA GLU A 51 -22.87 2.91 -7.02
C GLU A 51 -23.95 3.99 -7.12
N GLN A 52 -23.57 5.27 -7.08
CA GLN A 52 -24.51 6.38 -7.26
C GLN A 52 -24.74 6.76 -8.73
N GLY A 53 -24.08 6.08 -9.67
CA GLY A 53 -24.23 6.33 -11.11
C GLY A 53 -23.79 7.73 -11.53
N LEU A 54 -22.76 8.29 -10.88
CA LEU A 54 -22.24 9.62 -11.21
C LEU A 54 -21.53 9.58 -12.57
N ASP A 55 -21.56 10.69 -13.28
CA ASP A 55 -21.06 10.77 -14.66
C ASP A 55 -19.97 11.83 -14.86
N THR A 56 -19.84 12.78 -13.94
CA THR A 56 -18.84 13.86 -14.00
C THR A 56 -17.96 13.85 -12.75
N LEU A 57 -16.65 13.90 -12.92
CA LEU A 57 -15.69 14.14 -11.83
C LEU A 57 -15.22 15.59 -11.88
N ILE A 58 -15.25 16.27 -10.74
CA ILE A 58 -14.52 17.52 -10.51
C ILE A 58 -13.50 17.26 -9.39
N ALA A 59 -12.22 17.22 -9.75
CA ALA A 59 -11.11 17.14 -8.81
C ALA A 59 -10.61 18.56 -8.51
N PHE A 60 -10.68 18.98 -7.25
CA PHE A 60 -10.34 20.33 -6.80
C PHE A 60 -9.15 20.31 -5.84
N GLY A 61 -8.14 21.14 -6.11
CA GLY A 61 -6.91 21.27 -5.33
C GLY A 61 -5.65 21.11 -6.20
N GLY A 62 -5.36 19.87 -6.58
CA GLY A 62 -4.16 19.50 -7.32
C GLY A 62 -4.18 18.05 -7.80
N ALA A 63 -3.18 17.65 -8.58
CA ALA A 63 -3.10 16.29 -9.13
C ALA A 63 -1.83 15.52 -8.68
N ARG A 64 -1.15 16.01 -7.64
CA ARG A 64 0.08 15.40 -7.12
C ARG A 64 -0.17 14.18 -6.25
N ALA A 65 -0.98 14.34 -5.21
CA ALA A 65 -1.24 13.30 -4.21
C ALA A 65 -2.23 12.27 -4.73
N HIS A 66 -2.08 11.01 -4.31
CA HIS A 66 -3.04 9.94 -4.59
C HIS A 66 -3.38 9.76 -6.08
N ALA A 67 -2.44 10.11 -6.97
CA ALA A 67 -2.63 10.12 -8.41
C ALA A 67 -3.19 8.81 -9.00
N PRO A 68 -2.85 7.60 -8.49
CA PRO A 68 -3.48 6.36 -8.95
C PRO A 68 -5.00 6.32 -8.73
N LEU A 69 -5.49 6.78 -7.57
CA LEU A 69 -6.92 6.84 -7.24
C LEU A 69 -7.63 7.87 -8.12
N VAL A 70 -7.08 9.09 -8.18
CA VAL A 70 -7.66 10.21 -8.94
C VAL A 70 -7.70 9.89 -10.44
N GLY A 71 -6.63 9.30 -10.98
CA GLY A 71 -6.58 8.87 -12.38
C GLY A 71 -7.58 7.75 -12.70
N ARG A 72 -7.84 6.83 -11.75
CA ARG A 72 -8.87 5.78 -11.92
C ARG A 72 -10.28 6.39 -11.93
N LEU A 73 -10.57 7.36 -11.06
CA LEU A 73 -11.83 8.12 -11.06
C LEU A 73 -12.04 8.85 -12.39
N ALA A 74 -11.02 9.59 -12.85
CA ALA A 74 -11.08 10.29 -14.13
C ALA A 74 -11.32 9.32 -15.30
N GLY A 75 -10.77 8.10 -15.21
CA GLY A 75 -11.01 7.03 -16.17
C GLY A 75 -12.41 6.40 -16.14
N LEU A 76 -13.15 6.53 -15.04
CA LEU A 76 -14.55 6.08 -14.90
C LEU A 76 -15.54 7.15 -15.35
N ALA A 77 -15.20 8.43 -15.18
CA ALA A 77 -16.09 9.53 -15.52
C ALA A 77 -16.31 9.66 -17.04
N ARG A 78 -17.52 10.09 -17.41
CA ARG A 78 -17.81 10.50 -18.79
C ARG A 78 -17.05 11.78 -19.13
N THR A 79 -16.94 12.68 -18.15
CA THR A 79 -16.14 13.91 -18.25
C THR A 79 -15.43 14.14 -16.93
N SER A 80 -14.12 14.40 -16.98
CA SER A 80 -13.28 14.64 -15.82
C SER A 80 -12.66 16.04 -15.88
N VAL A 81 -12.77 16.77 -14.77
CA VAL A 81 -12.27 18.14 -14.62
C VAL A 81 -11.22 18.16 -13.52
N LEU A 82 -10.08 18.79 -13.77
CA LEU A 82 -9.11 19.19 -12.76
C LEU A 82 -9.17 20.70 -12.58
N TRP A 83 -9.30 21.18 -11.35
CA TRP A 83 -9.15 22.60 -11.01
C TRP A 83 -8.07 22.76 -9.94
N THR A 84 -6.92 23.30 -10.32
CA THR A 84 -5.77 23.50 -9.41
C THR A 84 -5.91 24.78 -8.60
N THR A 85 -5.38 24.79 -7.37
CA THR A 85 -5.52 25.90 -6.42
C THR A 85 -4.21 26.51 -5.95
N GLU A 86 -3.08 25.82 -6.16
CA GLU A 86 -1.77 26.20 -5.65
C GLU A 86 -0.73 26.39 -6.77
N ASP A 87 -1.16 26.62 -8.02
CA ASP A 87 -0.23 27.11 -9.05
C ASP A 87 0.15 28.58 -8.76
N PRO A 88 1.40 29.02 -9.04
CA PRO A 88 2.50 28.31 -9.71
C PRO A 88 3.33 27.38 -8.81
N TYR A 89 3.04 27.32 -7.51
CA TYR A 89 3.87 26.60 -6.53
C TYR A 89 3.90 25.08 -6.75
N GLU A 90 2.79 24.51 -7.23
CA GLU A 90 2.68 23.08 -7.55
C GLU A 90 2.68 22.77 -9.05
N ARG A 91 3.04 23.76 -9.89
CA ARG A 91 2.91 23.73 -11.35
C ARG A 91 3.46 22.45 -11.98
N GLU A 92 4.67 22.04 -11.62
CA GLU A 92 5.29 20.86 -12.23
C GLU A 92 4.50 19.57 -11.98
N ALA A 93 3.98 19.41 -10.76
CA ALA A 93 3.19 18.23 -10.41
C ALA A 93 1.82 18.26 -11.10
N ASN A 94 1.17 19.43 -11.10
CA ASN A 94 -0.14 19.60 -11.71
C ASN A 94 -0.10 19.44 -13.24
N VAL A 95 0.93 19.97 -13.92
CA VAL A 95 1.13 19.75 -15.36
C VAL A 95 1.28 18.27 -15.69
N ARG A 96 2.03 17.51 -14.89
CA ARG A 96 2.17 16.04 -15.07
C ARG A 96 0.86 15.30 -14.82
N GLY A 97 0.12 15.67 -13.78
CA GLY A 97 -1.13 15.03 -13.37
C GLY A 97 -2.31 15.33 -14.29
N SER A 98 -2.33 16.52 -14.90
CA SER A 98 -3.40 17.00 -15.78
C SER A 98 -3.68 16.11 -16.99
N ALA A 99 -2.73 15.25 -17.40
CA ALA A 99 -2.91 14.34 -18.53
C ALA A 99 -3.99 13.27 -18.31
N ALA A 100 -4.40 13.03 -17.06
CA ALA A 100 -5.48 12.09 -16.74
C ALA A 100 -6.90 12.69 -16.93
N PHE A 101 -7.01 14.00 -17.13
CA PHE A 101 -8.28 14.72 -17.13
C PHE A 101 -8.67 15.24 -18.53
N ASP A 102 -9.98 15.40 -18.75
CA ASP A 102 -10.52 15.90 -20.01
C ASP A 102 -10.48 17.43 -20.10
N LEU A 103 -10.75 18.10 -18.98
CA LEU A 103 -10.74 19.55 -18.84
C LEU A 103 -9.84 19.94 -17.67
N VAL A 104 -9.06 21.00 -17.86
CA VAL A 104 -8.11 21.47 -16.85
C VAL A 104 -8.30 22.97 -16.66
N PHE A 105 -8.41 23.38 -15.41
CA PHE A 105 -8.45 24.77 -14.98
C PHE A 105 -7.32 25.01 -13.99
N THR A 106 -6.61 26.12 -14.16
CA THR A 106 -5.60 26.57 -13.20
C THR A 106 -6.02 27.87 -12.54
N ASN A 107 -5.79 27.99 -11.24
CA ASN A 107 -6.03 29.24 -10.51
C ASN A 107 -5.12 30.38 -10.97
N ASP A 108 -3.97 30.08 -11.59
CA ASP A 108 -2.94 31.06 -11.91
C ASP A 108 -2.79 31.29 -13.42
N ARG A 109 -2.92 32.55 -13.84
CA ARG A 109 -2.91 32.94 -15.25
C ARG A 109 -1.55 32.72 -15.91
N ALA A 110 -0.46 33.05 -15.23
CA ALA A 110 0.89 32.93 -15.76
C ALA A 110 1.29 31.47 -16.05
N THR A 111 0.67 30.50 -15.36
CA THR A 111 0.96 29.08 -15.59
C THR A 111 0.24 28.45 -16.79
N VAL A 112 -0.79 29.08 -17.37
CA VAL A 112 -1.59 28.51 -18.47
C VAL A 112 -0.72 28.00 -19.62
N ALA A 113 0.30 28.77 -20.02
CA ALA A 113 1.22 28.39 -21.10
C ALA A 113 1.99 27.09 -20.79
N ALA A 114 2.31 26.82 -19.52
CA ALA A 114 3.04 25.62 -19.11
C ALA A 114 2.23 24.32 -19.29
N TYR A 115 0.90 24.41 -19.38
CA TYR A 115 0.03 23.26 -19.68
C TYR A 115 -0.04 22.92 -21.17
N GLY A 116 0.60 23.71 -22.05
CA GLY A 116 0.64 23.47 -23.49
C GLY A 116 -0.73 23.61 -24.16
N GLY A 117 -1.53 24.59 -23.72
CA GLY A 117 -2.88 24.86 -24.26
C GLY A 117 -3.98 23.93 -23.72
N ARG A 118 -3.68 23.05 -22.76
CA ARG A 118 -4.66 22.13 -22.16
C ARG A 118 -5.45 22.72 -20.99
N ALA A 119 -4.94 23.78 -20.37
CA ALA A 119 -5.56 24.40 -19.22
C ALA A 119 -6.14 25.78 -19.57
N ASN A 120 -7.26 26.12 -18.94
CA ASN A 120 -7.82 27.46 -18.94
C ASN A 120 -7.57 28.14 -17.60
N HIS A 121 -7.40 29.46 -17.61
CA HIS A 121 -7.33 30.22 -16.35
C HIS A 121 -8.71 30.32 -15.71
N LEU A 122 -8.81 30.02 -14.42
CA LEU A 122 -10.00 30.21 -13.62
C LEU A 122 -9.63 30.54 -12.18
N ALA A 123 -9.67 31.82 -11.84
CA ALA A 123 -9.41 32.30 -10.48
C ALA A 123 -10.41 31.72 -9.47
N LEU A 124 -9.99 31.63 -8.21
CA LEU A 124 -10.91 31.34 -7.10
C LEU A 124 -11.94 32.46 -6.91
N GLY A 125 -12.92 32.25 -6.03
CA GLY A 125 -14.04 33.18 -5.83
C GLY A 125 -14.47 33.32 -4.38
N ALA A 126 -15.57 34.04 -4.16
CA ALA A 126 -16.24 34.17 -2.88
C ALA A 126 -17.50 33.30 -2.79
N SER A 127 -17.98 33.04 -1.57
CA SER A 127 -19.18 32.25 -1.31
C SER A 127 -20.18 33.05 -0.50
N SER A 128 -21.43 33.06 -0.96
CA SER A 128 -22.54 33.66 -0.21
C SER A 128 -22.84 32.92 1.10
N LEU A 129 -22.47 31.64 1.19
CA LEU A 129 -22.64 30.82 2.39
C LEU A 129 -21.83 31.34 3.60
N PHE A 130 -20.65 31.91 3.34
CA PHE A 130 -19.70 32.28 4.40
C PHE A 130 -19.42 33.78 4.49
N HIS A 131 -19.46 34.49 3.36
CA HIS A 131 -18.90 35.84 3.28
C HIS A 131 -19.93 36.94 2.98
N ASP A 132 -21.17 36.64 2.56
CA ASP A 132 -22.13 37.69 2.16
C ASP A 132 -22.76 38.38 3.37
N LEU A 133 -22.17 39.53 3.73
CA LEU A 133 -22.59 40.38 4.84
C LEU A 133 -22.94 41.77 4.31
N ALA A 134 -23.96 42.43 4.88
CA ALA A 134 -24.27 43.80 4.50
C ALA A 134 -23.11 44.75 4.82
N VAL A 135 -22.84 45.70 3.91
CA VAL A 135 -21.89 46.80 4.16
C VAL A 135 -22.37 47.60 5.37
N ILE A 136 -21.43 47.94 6.27
CA ILE A 136 -21.71 48.79 7.42
C ILE A 136 -21.73 50.25 6.96
N GLU A 137 -22.88 50.89 7.08
CA GLU A 137 -23.09 52.29 6.67
C GLU A 137 -22.67 53.31 7.76
N ASP A 138 -22.56 52.87 9.01
CA ASP A 138 -22.19 53.72 10.16
C ASP A 138 -20.74 53.43 10.59
N ASP A 139 -19.85 54.40 10.38
CA ASP A 139 -18.42 54.29 10.71
C ASP A 139 -18.18 53.98 12.19
N ALA A 140 -19.06 54.41 13.10
CA ALA A 140 -18.90 54.17 14.54
C ALA A 140 -19.02 52.68 14.92
N ARG A 141 -19.55 51.83 14.01
CA ARG A 141 -19.74 50.39 14.25
C ARG A 141 -18.51 49.54 13.94
N TYR A 142 -17.50 50.10 13.28
CA TYR A 142 -16.21 49.43 13.08
C TYR A 142 -15.46 49.28 14.41
N ARG A 143 -14.83 48.12 14.61
CA ARG A 143 -14.08 47.81 15.83
C ARG A 143 -12.58 47.97 15.67
N TYR A 144 -12.10 47.76 14.45
CA TYR A 144 -10.69 47.79 14.10
C TYR A 144 -10.47 48.78 12.95
N ASP A 145 -9.30 49.39 12.93
CA ASP A 145 -8.90 50.32 11.88
C ASP A 145 -8.24 49.56 10.73
N LEU A 146 -7.38 48.58 11.06
CA LEU A 146 -6.65 47.78 10.08
C LEU A 146 -6.70 46.29 10.44
N LEU A 147 -7.11 45.47 9.47
CA LEU A 147 -7.14 44.01 9.57
C LEU A 147 -6.14 43.39 8.60
N PHE A 148 -5.38 42.40 9.09
CA PHE A 148 -4.67 41.45 8.24
C PHE A 148 -4.83 40.02 8.78
N ILE A 149 -5.24 39.10 7.93
CA ILE A 149 -5.37 37.67 8.25
C ILE A 149 -4.66 36.87 7.17
N GLY A 150 -3.56 36.21 7.53
CA GLY A 150 -2.80 35.37 6.61
C GLY A 150 -1.53 34.82 7.22
N THR A 151 -0.96 33.77 6.61
CA THR A 151 0.28 33.16 7.10
C THR A 151 1.42 34.17 7.24
N ALA A 152 2.18 34.03 8.33
CA ALA A 152 3.27 34.87 8.79
C ALA A 152 4.55 34.83 7.92
N TRP A 153 4.43 34.95 6.59
CA TRP A 153 5.60 34.97 5.71
C TRP A 153 6.52 36.16 6.04
N PRO A 154 7.86 36.01 5.97
CA PRO A 154 8.79 37.07 6.35
C PRO A 154 8.53 38.40 5.64
N ASN A 155 8.18 38.37 4.35
CA ASN A 155 7.84 39.58 3.60
C ASN A 155 6.60 40.30 4.14
N ARG A 156 5.60 39.54 4.62
CA ARG A 156 4.37 40.10 5.22
C ARG A 156 4.63 40.66 6.60
N VAL A 157 5.41 39.95 7.41
CA VAL A 157 5.82 40.41 8.76
C VAL A 157 6.60 41.72 8.64
N ALA A 158 7.54 41.82 7.69
CA ALA A 158 8.28 43.04 7.42
C ALA A 158 7.36 44.23 7.04
N THR A 159 6.41 44.02 6.12
CA THR A 159 5.45 45.06 5.74
C THR A 159 4.55 45.46 6.93
N LEU A 160 4.12 44.52 7.76
CA LEU A 160 3.29 44.81 8.93
C LEU A 160 4.04 45.62 9.99
N ASN A 161 5.32 45.30 10.25
CA ASN A 161 6.17 46.10 11.15
C ASN A 161 6.36 47.52 10.60
N ALA A 162 6.63 47.66 9.31
CA ALA A 162 6.79 48.96 8.69
C ALA A 162 5.50 49.81 8.73
N LEU A 163 4.33 49.17 8.58
CA LEU A 163 3.02 49.82 8.78
C LEU A 163 2.83 50.25 10.24
N SER A 164 3.12 49.38 11.20
CA SER A 164 3.03 49.67 12.64
C SER A 164 3.91 50.87 13.04
N ALA A 165 5.12 50.94 12.49
CA ALA A 165 6.08 52.01 12.78
C ALA A 165 5.67 53.39 12.23
N LYS A 166 4.92 53.42 11.11
CA LYS A 166 4.58 54.67 10.40
C LYS A 166 3.14 55.15 10.61
N LEU A 167 2.22 54.27 10.99
CA LEU A 167 0.83 54.63 11.29
C LEU A 167 0.70 55.26 12.69
N PRO A 168 -0.33 56.11 12.93
CA PRO A 168 -0.60 56.66 14.26
C PRO A 168 -0.75 55.59 15.34
N ARG A 169 -0.28 55.87 16.56
CA ARG A 169 -0.26 54.90 17.67
C ARG A 169 -1.65 54.47 18.17
N ASP A 170 -2.70 55.21 17.82
CA ASP A 170 -4.09 54.92 18.20
C ASP A 170 -4.84 54.04 17.18
N VAL A 171 -4.20 53.68 16.06
CA VAL A 171 -4.75 52.73 15.08
C VAL A 171 -4.94 51.36 15.72
N LYS A 172 -6.17 50.85 15.67
CA LYS A 172 -6.54 49.54 16.23
C LYS A 172 -6.27 48.42 15.22
N PHE A 173 -5.11 47.80 15.35
CA PHE A 173 -4.74 46.62 14.56
C PHE A 173 -5.51 45.37 15.02
N LYS A 174 -5.94 44.56 14.04
CA LYS A 174 -6.34 43.18 14.26
C LYS A 174 -5.55 42.29 13.32
N LEU A 175 -4.63 41.51 13.89
CA LEU A 175 -3.78 40.59 13.14
C LEU A 175 -4.16 39.13 13.44
N ALA A 176 -4.04 38.28 12.43
CA ALA A 176 -4.03 36.83 12.56
C ALA A 176 -2.90 36.29 11.68
N LEU A 177 -1.81 35.88 12.32
CA LEU A 177 -0.56 35.48 11.68
C LEU A 177 -0.19 34.04 12.06
N PRO A 178 -0.95 33.03 11.59
CA PRO A 178 -0.59 31.65 11.83
C PRO A 178 0.76 31.34 11.18
N TRP A 179 1.58 30.58 11.88
CA TRP A 179 2.89 30.13 11.42
C TRP A 179 3.00 28.60 11.47
N ASN A 180 4.14 28.08 11.02
CA ASN A 180 4.49 26.66 11.08
C ASN A 180 6.00 26.51 11.33
N GLU A 181 6.44 25.30 11.66
CA GLU A 181 7.83 24.99 11.99
C GLU A 181 8.88 25.43 10.96
N HIS A 182 8.50 25.56 9.67
CA HIS A 182 9.39 26.01 8.61
C HIS A 182 9.55 27.53 8.55
N ILE A 183 8.56 28.28 9.02
CA ILE A 183 8.55 29.75 9.03
C ILE A 183 9.03 30.29 10.38
N GLY A 184 8.71 29.59 11.47
CA GLY A 184 8.91 30.08 12.84
C GLY A 184 7.84 31.11 13.25
N PRO A 185 7.78 31.46 14.55
CA PRO A 185 6.85 32.46 15.05
C PRO A 185 7.13 33.85 14.44
N PRO A 186 6.09 34.68 14.17
CA PRO A 186 6.29 36.03 13.67
C PRO A 186 6.95 36.94 14.71
N GLU A 187 8.00 37.65 14.31
CA GLU A 187 8.64 38.69 15.12
C GLU A 187 8.02 40.06 14.77
N LEU A 188 7.06 40.51 15.59
CA LEU A 188 6.49 41.86 15.47
C LEU A 188 7.20 42.84 16.41
N GLU A 189 7.31 44.10 16.00
CA GLU A 189 7.87 45.17 16.85
C GLU A 189 6.98 45.51 18.05
N ASP A 190 5.66 45.30 17.92
CA ASP A 190 4.69 45.42 19.02
C ASP A 190 4.23 44.03 19.48
N GLU A 191 4.81 43.58 20.60
CA GLU A 191 4.50 42.29 21.22
C GLU A 191 3.08 42.21 21.80
N ALA A 192 2.37 43.34 21.97
CA ALA A 192 0.99 43.35 22.48
C ALA A 192 -0.04 42.88 21.44
N LEU A 193 0.35 42.80 20.17
CA LEU A 193 -0.51 42.32 19.09
C LEU A 193 -0.62 40.79 19.17
N VAL A 194 -1.81 40.30 19.56
CA VAL A 194 -2.10 38.86 19.56
C VAL A 194 -2.12 38.33 18.12
N THR A 195 -1.16 37.47 17.79
CA THR A 195 -0.89 37.03 16.41
C THR A 195 -1.19 35.56 16.15
N ASP A 196 -1.02 34.69 17.15
CA ASP A 196 -1.17 33.24 16.98
C ASP A 196 -2.62 32.80 17.16
N TRP A 197 -3.41 32.97 16.11
CA TRP A 197 -4.74 32.38 16.05
C TRP A 197 -5.16 32.09 14.61
N ARG A 198 -5.98 31.05 14.45
CA ARG A 198 -6.62 30.66 13.19
C ARG A 198 -8.11 30.92 13.32
N CYS A 199 -8.73 31.42 12.25
CA CYS A 199 -10.15 31.75 12.24
C CYS A 199 -10.89 30.96 11.17
N GLY A 200 -12.16 30.62 11.44
CA GLY A 200 -13.04 30.09 10.42
C GLY A 200 -13.38 31.15 9.37
N ASN A 201 -13.82 30.75 8.18
CA ASN A 201 -14.11 31.70 7.09
C ASN A 201 -15.25 32.67 7.41
N ARG A 202 -16.24 32.23 8.20
CA ARG A 202 -17.29 33.13 8.67
C ARG A 202 -16.75 34.16 9.67
N ASP A 203 -15.81 33.79 10.53
CA ASP A 203 -15.16 34.71 11.45
C ASP A 203 -14.29 35.72 10.70
N PHE A 204 -13.57 35.27 9.66
CA PHE A 204 -12.87 36.14 8.73
C PHE A 204 -13.82 37.20 8.14
N ALA A 205 -14.97 36.79 7.58
CA ALA A 205 -15.93 37.73 7.01
C ALA A 205 -16.45 38.73 8.06
N LEU A 206 -16.77 38.27 9.27
CA LEU A 206 -17.21 39.13 10.36
C LEU A 206 -16.13 40.14 10.76
N LEU A 207 -14.86 39.73 10.80
CA LEU A 207 -13.75 40.64 11.10
C LEU A 207 -13.51 41.63 9.96
N ALA A 208 -13.51 41.17 8.71
CA ALA A 208 -13.38 42.03 7.54
C ALA A 208 -14.49 43.10 7.52
N ASN A 209 -15.73 42.70 7.76
CA ASN A 209 -16.89 43.59 7.87
C ASN A 209 -16.77 44.57 9.06
N ARG A 210 -16.08 44.19 10.14
CA ARG A 210 -15.87 45.01 11.35
C ARG A 210 -14.57 45.81 11.36
N SER A 211 -13.86 45.86 10.24
CA SER A 211 -12.61 46.60 10.10
C SER A 211 -12.76 47.70 9.07
N ARG A 212 -12.26 48.91 9.36
CA ARG A 212 -12.30 50.02 8.39
C ARG A 212 -11.52 49.68 7.14
N VAL A 213 -10.30 49.14 7.30
CA VAL A 213 -9.45 48.72 6.19
C VAL A 213 -9.03 47.26 6.37
N VAL A 214 -9.10 46.49 5.29
CA VAL A 214 -8.57 45.14 5.19
C VAL A 214 -7.39 45.14 4.24
N LEU A 215 -6.23 44.72 4.74
CA LEU A 215 -4.98 44.69 3.99
C LEU A 215 -4.82 43.34 3.28
N THR A 216 -4.51 43.37 1.99
CA THR A 216 -4.13 42.19 1.20
C THR A 216 -2.68 42.30 0.78
N LEU A 217 -1.85 41.35 1.24
CA LEU A 217 -0.41 41.30 0.97
C LEU A 217 -0.04 40.05 0.14
N PRO A 218 0.94 40.16 -0.78
CA PRO A 218 1.37 39.04 -1.58
C PRO A 218 2.14 38.03 -0.73
N ARG A 219 2.20 36.78 -1.19
CA ARG A 219 3.03 35.74 -0.60
C ARG A 219 4.27 35.56 -1.47
N ILE A 220 5.46 35.71 -0.89
CA ILE A 220 6.73 35.47 -1.57
C ILE A 220 7.40 34.25 -0.91
N PHE A 221 7.65 33.20 -1.69
CA PHE A 221 8.43 32.05 -1.22
C PHE A 221 9.92 32.32 -1.36
N SER A 222 10.61 32.51 -0.23
CA SER A 222 12.06 32.77 -0.18
C SER A 222 12.93 31.62 -0.70
N SER A 223 12.38 30.40 -0.81
CA SER A 223 13.09 29.19 -1.27
C SER A 223 12.78 28.76 -2.71
N ALA A 224 11.86 29.44 -3.40
CA ALA A 224 11.50 29.10 -4.78
C ALA A 224 12.42 29.81 -5.80
N ARG A 225 12.53 29.26 -7.02
CA ARG A 225 13.19 29.97 -8.13
C ARG A 225 12.46 31.30 -8.37
N ALA A 226 13.19 32.34 -8.81
CA ALA A 226 12.64 33.69 -8.98
C ALA A 226 11.40 33.76 -9.89
N ASP A 227 11.23 32.82 -10.82
CA ASP A 227 10.06 32.70 -11.72
C ASP A 227 8.84 31.98 -11.10
N GLN A 228 8.95 31.50 -9.86
CA GLN A 228 7.92 30.74 -9.12
C GLN A 228 7.66 31.32 -7.71
N ALA A 229 8.31 32.43 -7.36
CA ALA A 229 8.28 32.98 -6.01
C ALA A 229 6.92 33.63 -5.65
N THR A 230 6.15 34.08 -6.66
CA THR A 230 4.86 34.77 -6.51
C THR A 230 3.81 34.23 -7.49
N GLY A 231 2.56 34.15 -7.05
CA GLY A 231 1.42 33.87 -7.94
C GLY A 231 1.00 35.15 -8.68
N SER A 232 0.59 35.01 -9.95
CA SER A 232 0.13 36.13 -10.79
C SER A 232 -1.33 36.51 -10.55
N THR A 233 -2.16 35.55 -10.13
CA THR A 233 -3.58 35.76 -9.85
C THR A 233 -3.81 36.04 -8.36
N PRO A 234 -4.65 37.03 -7.99
CA PRO A 234 -4.88 37.37 -6.58
C PRO A 234 -5.53 36.22 -5.79
N PRO A 235 -5.28 36.13 -4.47
CA PRO A 235 -5.86 35.11 -3.62
C PRO A 235 -7.39 35.30 -3.46
N PRO A 236 -8.13 34.26 -3.08
CA PRO A 236 -9.59 34.34 -2.90
C PRO A 236 -10.01 35.43 -1.90
N ARG A 237 -9.14 35.76 -0.93
CA ARG A 237 -9.37 36.81 0.06
C ARG A 237 -9.70 38.18 -0.53
N LEU A 238 -9.26 38.46 -1.75
CA LEU A 238 -9.65 39.65 -2.49
C LEU A 238 -11.17 39.70 -2.73
N PHE A 239 -11.76 38.59 -3.15
CA PHE A 239 -13.20 38.47 -3.40
C PHE A 239 -13.99 38.31 -2.11
N GLU A 240 -13.45 37.56 -1.16
CA GLU A 240 -14.13 37.25 0.10
C GLU A 240 -14.30 38.49 0.98
N THR A 241 -13.30 39.37 0.99
CA THR A 241 -13.37 40.65 1.70
C THR A 241 -14.40 41.59 1.08
N ALA A 242 -14.41 41.69 -0.26
CA ALA A 242 -15.39 42.50 -0.97
C ALA A 242 -16.81 41.98 -0.71
N LEU A 243 -17.03 40.67 -0.75
CA LEU A 243 -18.34 40.08 -0.43
C LEU A 243 -18.75 40.32 1.03
N ALA A 244 -17.79 40.35 1.96
CA ALA A 244 -18.02 40.70 3.37
C ALA A 244 -18.28 42.20 3.59
N GLY A 245 -18.22 43.04 2.55
CA GLY A 245 -18.42 44.48 2.66
C GLY A 245 -17.25 45.21 3.33
N GLY A 246 -16.06 44.62 3.32
CA GLY A 246 -14.82 45.25 3.80
C GLY A 246 -14.15 46.08 2.70
N TYR A 247 -13.63 47.26 3.06
CA TYR A 247 -12.81 48.07 2.15
C TYR A 247 -11.37 47.54 2.11
N GLN A 248 -10.77 47.51 0.92
CA GLN A 248 -9.51 46.81 0.67
C GLN A 248 -8.39 47.75 0.21
N VAL A 249 -7.24 47.59 0.87
CA VAL A 249 -5.95 48.09 0.38
C VAL A 249 -5.13 46.88 -0.03
N VAL A 250 -4.79 46.79 -1.30
CA VAL A 250 -4.09 45.67 -1.92
C VAL A 250 -2.69 46.12 -2.28
N VAL A 251 -1.68 45.52 -1.67
CA VAL A 251 -0.29 45.73 -2.05
C VAL A 251 0.08 44.64 -3.04
N SER A 252 0.26 44.99 -4.31
CA SER A 252 0.68 44.02 -5.31
C SER A 252 1.39 44.73 -6.45
N PRO A 253 2.54 44.20 -6.92
CA PRO A 253 3.20 44.69 -8.13
C PRO A 253 2.49 44.18 -9.41
N GLU A 254 1.47 43.33 -9.31
CA GLU A 254 0.84 42.64 -10.44
C GLU A 254 -0.34 43.42 -11.04
N LEU A 255 -0.36 43.52 -12.38
CA LEU A 255 -1.43 44.19 -13.14
C LEU A 255 -2.75 43.41 -13.16
N GLU A 256 -2.77 42.11 -12.86
CA GLU A 256 -3.97 41.27 -13.02
C GLU A 256 -5.10 41.67 -12.07
N THR A 257 -4.79 42.19 -10.88
CA THR A 257 -5.79 42.63 -9.90
C THR A 257 -6.74 43.69 -10.47
N ALA A 258 -6.22 44.57 -11.34
CA ALA A 258 -7.01 45.61 -12.00
C ALA A 258 -8.04 45.07 -13.00
N ALA A 259 -7.95 43.80 -13.39
CA ALA A 259 -8.95 43.14 -14.23
C ALA A 259 -10.18 42.67 -13.44
N TYR A 260 -10.10 42.60 -12.11
CA TYR A 260 -11.20 42.18 -11.23
C TYR A 260 -11.92 43.35 -10.57
N TYR A 261 -11.16 44.38 -10.17
CA TYR A 261 -11.71 45.58 -9.57
C TYR A 261 -11.00 46.83 -10.12
N ALA A 262 -11.76 47.89 -10.36
CA ALA A 262 -11.29 49.18 -10.82
C ALA A 262 -10.46 49.88 -9.71
N PRO A 263 -9.14 50.09 -9.93
CA PRO A 263 -8.29 50.80 -8.97
C PRO A 263 -8.81 52.22 -8.70
N GLY A 264 -8.91 52.60 -7.44
CA GLY A 264 -9.40 53.92 -7.00
C GLY A 264 -10.93 54.09 -6.97
N ALA A 265 -11.69 53.20 -7.61
CA ALA A 265 -13.16 53.22 -7.60
C ALA A 265 -13.79 52.11 -6.75
N GLU A 266 -13.15 50.94 -6.70
CA GLU A 266 -13.63 49.77 -5.93
C GLU A 266 -12.62 49.37 -4.84
N ILE A 267 -11.32 49.39 -5.16
CA ILE A 267 -10.23 49.05 -4.23
C ILE A 267 -9.08 50.05 -4.35
N ALA A 268 -8.23 50.13 -3.31
CA ALA A 268 -6.93 50.78 -3.43
C ALA A 268 -5.87 49.75 -3.84
N LEU A 269 -5.34 49.86 -5.06
CA LEU A 269 -4.24 49.03 -5.54
C LEU A 269 -2.93 49.83 -5.43
N CYS A 270 -2.02 49.34 -4.60
CA CYS A 270 -0.77 50.01 -4.24
C CYS A 270 0.42 49.20 -4.78
N GLY A 271 1.32 49.86 -5.50
CA GLY A 271 2.52 49.22 -6.07
C GLY A 271 3.63 48.95 -5.05
N ASP A 272 3.62 49.67 -3.92
CA ASP A 272 4.61 49.54 -2.85
C ASP A 272 4.00 49.84 -1.47
N GLU A 273 4.84 49.68 -0.44
CA GLU A 273 4.48 49.92 0.95
C GLU A 273 4.10 51.39 1.21
N ALA A 274 4.82 52.36 0.62
CA ALA A 274 4.59 53.78 0.86
C ALA A 274 3.18 54.19 0.37
N ALA A 275 2.83 53.79 -0.84
CA ALA A 275 1.50 54.00 -1.40
C ALA A 275 0.40 53.30 -0.59
N SER A 276 0.71 52.17 0.06
CA SER A 276 -0.24 51.47 0.93
C SER A 276 -0.54 52.24 2.22
N ILE A 277 0.48 52.88 2.81
CA ILE A 277 0.34 53.72 4.00
C ILE A 277 -0.56 54.92 3.70
N ASP A 278 -0.27 55.62 2.59
CA ASP A 278 -1.05 56.78 2.17
C ASP A 278 -2.53 56.41 1.92
N ALA A 279 -2.76 55.27 1.27
CA ALA A 279 -4.11 54.76 1.02
C ALA A 279 -4.85 54.38 2.31
N ILE A 280 -4.16 53.80 3.30
CA ILE A 280 -4.74 53.49 4.61
C ILE A 280 -5.13 54.78 5.34
N LEU A 281 -4.23 55.75 5.43
CA LEU A 281 -4.48 57.03 6.12
C LEU A 281 -5.64 57.81 5.48
N ALA A 282 -5.69 57.86 4.16
CA ALA A 282 -6.81 58.47 3.43
C ALA A 282 -8.14 57.76 3.74
N ALA A 283 -8.15 56.42 3.76
CA ALA A 283 -9.36 55.65 4.05
C ALA A 283 -9.84 55.80 5.50
N LEU A 284 -8.95 56.01 6.46
CA LEU A 284 -9.31 56.26 7.86
C LEU A 284 -9.94 57.65 8.08
N THR A 285 -9.62 58.62 7.22
CA THR A 285 -10.10 60.01 7.33
C THR A 285 -11.31 60.33 6.45
N ASP A 286 -11.61 59.50 5.45
CA ASP A 286 -12.76 59.66 4.53
C ASP A 286 -13.69 58.43 4.55
N PRO A 287 -14.60 58.32 5.54
CA PRO A 287 -15.50 57.18 5.67
C PRO A 287 -16.53 57.06 4.55
N GLU A 288 -17.00 58.18 3.99
CA GLU A 288 -18.01 58.16 2.92
C GLU A 288 -17.47 57.51 1.66
N THR A 289 -16.30 57.96 1.19
CA THR A 289 -15.64 57.36 0.02
C THR A 289 -15.29 55.90 0.29
N ARG A 290 -14.75 55.59 1.47
CA ARG A 290 -14.37 54.22 1.84
C ARG A 290 -15.57 53.25 1.80
N ILE A 291 -16.70 53.63 2.40
CA ILE A 291 -17.92 52.81 2.42
C ILE A 291 -18.51 52.68 1.01
N ALA A 292 -18.52 53.76 0.22
CA ALA A 292 -18.97 53.73 -1.17
C ALA A 292 -18.14 52.76 -2.02
N ARG A 293 -16.81 52.77 -1.86
CA ARG A 293 -15.90 51.83 -2.53
C ARG A 293 -16.13 50.37 -2.11
N ALA A 294 -16.30 50.12 -0.81
CA ALA A 294 -16.64 48.78 -0.31
C ALA A 294 -17.97 48.26 -0.89
N ARG A 295 -18.97 49.12 -1.03
CA ARG A 295 -20.26 48.80 -1.66
C ARG A 295 -20.10 48.48 -3.15
N ALA A 296 -19.31 49.28 -3.87
CA ALA A 296 -19.02 49.05 -5.28
C ALA A 296 -18.31 47.70 -5.49
N ALA A 297 -17.27 47.42 -4.71
CA ALA A 297 -16.56 46.15 -4.75
C ALA A 297 -17.49 44.96 -4.42
N GLN A 298 -18.32 45.07 -3.37
CA GLN A 298 -19.30 44.02 -3.03
C GLN A 298 -20.29 43.75 -4.18
N ALA A 299 -20.82 44.81 -4.81
CA ALA A 299 -21.74 44.69 -5.92
C ALA A 299 -21.08 43.97 -7.11
N ARG A 300 -19.83 44.33 -7.44
CA ARG A 300 -19.02 43.62 -8.44
C ARG A 300 -18.83 42.15 -8.08
N THR A 301 -18.50 41.82 -6.83
CA THR A 301 -18.32 40.43 -6.40
C THR A 301 -19.58 39.60 -6.57
N ARG A 302 -20.74 40.14 -6.17
CA ARG A 302 -22.04 39.47 -6.34
C ARG A 302 -22.38 39.22 -7.80
N ALA A 303 -21.99 40.14 -8.69
CA ALA A 303 -22.28 40.05 -10.12
C ALA A 303 -21.32 39.10 -10.87
N GLU A 304 -20.06 38.95 -10.44
CA GLU A 304 -19.02 38.35 -11.30
C GLU A 304 -18.03 37.40 -10.60
N HIS A 305 -17.94 37.41 -9.27
CA HIS A 305 -16.82 36.73 -8.56
C HIS A 305 -17.24 35.76 -7.45
N LEU A 306 -18.50 35.34 -7.45
CA LEU A 306 -18.97 34.18 -6.69
C LEU A 306 -18.49 32.85 -7.30
N TYR A 307 -18.41 31.80 -6.48
CA TYR A 307 -18.21 30.42 -6.94
C TYR A 307 -19.30 29.95 -7.92
N ASP A 308 -20.51 30.52 -7.83
CA ASP A 308 -21.58 30.34 -8.82
C ASP A 308 -21.10 30.57 -10.25
N HIS A 309 -20.36 31.66 -10.49
CA HIS A 309 -19.84 31.99 -11.82
C HIS A 309 -18.73 31.03 -12.25
N ARG A 310 -17.86 30.62 -11.31
CA ARG A 310 -16.77 29.66 -11.58
C ARG A 310 -17.32 28.29 -11.95
N VAL A 311 -18.33 27.84 -11.20
CA VAL A 311 -19.08 26.62 -11.47
C VAL A 311 -19.76 26.70 -12.83
N ALA A 312 -20.46 27.81 -13.14
CA ALA A 312 -21.08 27.99 -14.45
C ALA A 312 -20.05 27.84 -15.59
N THR A 313 -18.88 28.48 -15.50
CA THR A 313 -17.79 28.34 -16.48
C THR A 313 -17.33 26.88 -16.64
N ILE A 314 -17.15 26.15 -15.54
CA ILE A 314 -16.76 24.73 -15.59
C ILE A 314 -17.86 23.89 -16.26
N LEU A 315 -19.12 24.12 -15.90
CA LEU A 315 -20.25 23.34 -16.42
C LEU A 315 -20.51 23.62 -17.90
N ASP A 316 -20.37 24.87 -18.36
CA ASP A 316 -20.45 25.23 -19.77
C ASP A 316 -19.36 24.47 -20.57
N ALA A 317 -18.12 24.46 -20.08
CA ALA A 317 -17.05 23.70 -20.70
C ALA A 317 -17.32 22.19 -20.71
N VAL A 318 -17.91 21.63 -19.64
CA VAL A 318 -18.33 20.21 -19.59
C VAL A 318 -19.41 19.92 -20.63
N ILE A 319 -20.41 20.79 -20.75
CA ILE A 319 -21.51 20.65 -21.71
C ILE A 319 -20.97 20.70 -23.14
N ASP A 320 -20.14 21.69 -23.47
CA ASP A 320 -19.53 21.86 -24.80
C ASP A 320 -18.61 20.69 -25.16
N HIS A 321 -17.81 20.22 -24.20
CA HIS A 321 -16.95 19.05 -24.37
C HIS A 321 -17.77 17.79 -24.67
N ARG A 322 -18.93 17.62 -24.03
CA ARG A 322 -19.83 16.48 -24.27
C ARG A 322 -20.55 16.54 -25.61
N GLN A 323 -20.76 17.72 -26.18
CA GLN A 323 -21.34 17.88 -27.52
C GLN A 323 -20.35 17.49 -28.61
N THR A 324 -19.07 17.76 -28.39
CA THR A 324 -18.00 17.52 -29.38
C THR A 324 -17.37 16.13 -29.26
N GLN A 325 -17.48 15.46 -28.09
CA GLN A 325 -17.00 14.09 -27.92
C GLN A 325 -18.00 13.03 -28.35
N THR A 326 -17.53 12.07 -29.16
CA THR A 326 -18.20 10.78 -29.30
C THR A 326 -18.16 10.02 -27.97
N ARG A 327 -19.31 9.48 -27.55
CA ARG A 327 -19.45 8.71 -26.32
C ARG A 327 -18.41 7.59 -26.32
N ARG A 328 -17.44 7.69 -25.41
CA ARG A 328 -16.33 6.74 -25.33
C ARG A 328 -16.91 5.33 -25.12
N PRO A 329 -16.60 4.36 -26.00
CA PRO A 329 -17.02 2.99 -25.74
C PRO A 329 -16.43 2.55 -24.40
N HIS A 330 -17.26 1.94 -23.55
CA HIS A 330 -16.74 1.22 -22.39
C HIS A 330 -15.80 0.16 -22.94
N ARG A 331 -14.48 0.39 -22.86
CA ARG A 331 -13.49 -0.59 -23.29
C ARG A 331 -13.82 -1.89 -22.53
N ALA A 332 -13.95 -2.99 -23.26
CA ALA A 332 -14.29 -4.29 -22.71
C ALA A 332 -13.39 -4.61 -21.51
N ALA A 333 -13.92 -5.36 -20.53
CA ALA A 333 -13.14 -5.92 -19.44
C ALA A 333 -11.87 -6.56 -20.00
N THR A 334 -10.76 -6.46 -19.28
CA THR A 334 -9.53 -7.19 -19.63
C THR A 334 -9.88 -8.65 -19.86
N ALA A 335 -9.32 -9.27 -20.90
CA ALA A 335 -9.58 -10.69 -21.19
C ALA A 335 -9.20 -11.59 -20.00
N THR A 336 -8.31 -11.11 -19.12
CA THR A 336 -7.89 -11.73 -17.87
C THR A 336 -8.44 -10.93 -16.68
N ARG A 337 -8.98 -11.62 -15.66
CA ARG A 337 -9.41 -11.05 -14.38
C ARG A 337 -8.43 -11.43 -13.28
N THR A 338 -7.76 -10.47 -12.64
CA THR A 338 -6.77 -10.78 -11.59
C THR A 338 -7.41 -10.78 -10.21
N VAL A 339 -7.28 -11.89 -9.49
CA VAL A 339 -7.75 -12.05 -8.10
C VAL A 339 -6.54 -12.14 -7.18
N LEU A 340 -6.49 -11.28 -6.16
CA LEU A 340 -5.46 -11.31 -5.12
C LEU A 340 -6.00 -12.00 -3.86
N MET A 341 -5.45 -13.16 -3.54
CA MET A 341 -5.71 -13.92 -2.33
C MET A 341 -4.87 -13.34 -1.19
N LEU A 342 -5.50 -12.70 -0.21
CA LEU A 342 -4.82 -12.22 1.00
C LEU A 342 -4.95 -13.28 2.10
N THR A 343 -3.84 -13.87 2.52
CA THR A 343 -3.81 -14.99 3.46
C THR A 343 -2.69 -14.83 4.50
N HIS A 344 -2.83 -15.52 5.64
CA HIS A 344 -1.78 -15.54 6.67
C HIS A 344 -0.69 -16.58 6.36
N ASN A 345 -0.97 -17.57 5.52
CA ASN A 345 -0.05 -18.64 5.16
C ASN A 345 -0.42 -19.26 3.80
N ARG A 346 0.54 -19.92 3.15
CA ARG A 346 0.37 -20.66 1.90
C ARG A 346 1.08 -22.02 1.99
N LEU A 347 0.58 -23.01 1.25
CA LEU A 347 1.20 -24.34 1.17
C LEU A 347 2.70 -24.23 0.78
N GLY A 348 3.55 -24.99 1.48
CA GLY A 348 5.00 -25.00 1.25
C GLY A 348 5.82 -23.99 2.06
N HIS A 349 5.17 -23.02 2.74
CA HIS A 349 5.88 -22.01 3.55
C HIS A 349 5.89 -22.34 5.05
N ARG A 350 4.71 -22.56 5.64
CA ARG A 350 4.55 -23.07 7.01
C ARG A 350 3.56 -24.22 7.02
N HIS A 351 3.58 -25.01 8.08
CA HIS A 351 2.60 -26.08 8.30
C HIS A 351 1.18 -25.50 8.24
N GLY A 352 0.41 -25.92 7.23
CA GLY A 352 -0.96 -25.49 6.99
C GLY A 352 -1.99 -26.56 7.38
N GLY A 353 -3.26 -26.23 7.15
CA GLY A 353 -4.41 -27.12 7.31
C GLY A 353 -5.39 -27.01 6.13
N GLY A 354 -6.68 -27.19 6.41
CA GLY A 354 -7.71 -27.18 5.37
C GLY A 354 -7.86 -25.86 4.62
N VAL A 355 -7.39 -24.74 5.19
CA VAL A 355 -7.44 -23.41 4.57
C VAL A 355 -6.48 -23.32 3.39
N GLU A 356 -5.22 -23.75 3.55
CA GLU A 356 -4.21 -23.74 2.49
C GLU A 356 -4.57 -24.72 1.37
N VAL A 357 -5.11 -25.90 1.72
CA VAL A 357 -5.62 -26.85 0.72
C VAL A 357 -6.75 -26.22 -0.09
N TYR A 358 -7.68 -25.55 0.56
CA TYR A 358 -8.79 -24.86 -0.10
C TYR A 358 -8.30 -23.71 -1.01
N GLN A 359 -7.29 -22.96 -0.58
CA GLN A 359 -6.69 -21.89 -1.36
C GLN A 359 -6.07 -22.40 -2.67
N GLU A 360 -5.33 -23.51 -2.61
CA GLU A 360 -4.74 -24.11 -3.81
C GLU A 360 -5.82 -24.63 -4.78
N LEU A 361 -6.93 -25.18 -4.27
CA LEU A 361 -8.10 -25.56 -5.10
C LEU A 361 -8.66 -24.38 -5.89
N LEU A 362 -8.66 -23.16 -5.35
CA LEU A 362 -9.16 -21.99 -6.07
C LEU A 362 -8.30 -21.61 -7.30
N THR A 363 -7.08 -22.13 -7.42
CA THR A 363 -6.26 -21.95 -8.62
C THR A 363 -6.83 -22.69 -9.84
N GLU A 364 -7.67 -23.71 -9.63
CA GLU A 364 -8.38 -24.45 -10.67
C GLU A 364 -9.50 -23.66 -11.36
N LEU A 365 -9.80 -22.43 -10.90
CA LEU A 365 -10.68 -21.51 -11.63
C LEU A 365 -10.22 -21.31 -13.08
N GLY A 366 -8.91 -21.39 -13.35
CA GLY A 366 -8.34 -21.29 -14.69
C GLY A 366 -8.73 -19.99 -15.41
N GLU A 367 -8.63 -19.98 -16.73
CA GLU A 367 -9.03 -18.80 -17.52
C GLU A 367 -10.53 -18.44 -17.33
N PRO A 368 -10.88 -17.14 -17.28
CA PRO A 368 -10.03 -15.96 -17.47
C PRO A 368 -9.30 -15.48 -16.20
N TYR A 369 -9.30 -16.24 -15.10
CA TYR A 369 -8.79 -15.77 -13.81
C TYR A 369 -7.28 -15.96 -13.66
N ARG A 370 -6.60 -14.89 -13.24
CA ARG A 370 -5.20 -14.95 -12.77
C ARG A 370 -5.20 -14.82 -11.25
N ILE A 371 -4.82 -15.90 -10.55
CA ILE A 371 -4.78 -15.93 -9.08
C ILE A 371 -3.37 -15.57 -8.59
N LEU A 372 -3.30 -14.58 -7.69
CA LEU A 372 -2.09 -14.18 -6.98
C LEU A 372 -2.30 -14.37 -5.47
N PHE A 373 -1.24 -14.63 -4.72
CA PHE A 373 -1.26 -14.79 -3.27
C PHE A 373 -0.36 -13.75 -2.62
N LEU A 374 -0.87 -13.04 -1.62
CA LEU A 374 -0.11 -12.13 -0.77
C LEU A 374 -0.18 -12.63 0.68
N PHE A 375 0.97 -12.91 1.28
CA PHE A 375 1.05 -13.46 2.63
C PHE A 375 2.33 -13.06 3.37
N PRO A 376 2.32 -12.99 4.72
CA PRO A 376 3.49 -12.67 5.50
C PRO A 376 4.42 -13.88 5.67
N VAL A 377 5.73 -13.63 5.58
CA VAL A 377 6.81 -14.58 5.91
C VAL A 377 7.68 -14.01 7.03
N PHE A 378 8.15 -14.88 7.93
CA PHE A 378 8.85 -14.50 9.16
C PHE A 378 10.25 -15.15 9.22
N GLY A 379 11.25 -14.41 9.68
CA GLY A 379 12.62 -14.90 9.91
C GLY A 379 13.45 -13.90 10.72
N ASP A 380 14.28 -14.38 11.65
CA ASP A 380 15.22 -13.58 12.46
C ASP A 380 14.61 -12.33 13.13
N GLY A 381 13.38 -12.45 13.67
CA GLY A 381 12.67 -11.34 14.32
C GLY A 381 12.16 -10.26 13.34
N ARG A 382 12.25 -10.52 12.04
CA ARG A 382 11.76 -9.67 10.96
C ARG A 382 10.65 -10.37 10.17
N TRP A 383 9.93 -9.58 9.39
CA TRP A 383 8.93 -10.10 8.48
C TRP A 383 8.95 -9.38 7.13
N ALA A 384 8.45 -10.08 6.13
CA ALA A 384 8.26 -9.58 4.78
C ALA A 384 6.88 -9.99 4.26
N LEU A 385 6.35 -9.22 3.32
CA LEU A 385 5.20 -9.63 2.52
C LEU A 385 5.70 -10.32 1.26
N ARG A 386 5.18 -11.52 0.99
CA ARG A 386 5.51 -12.30 -0.19
C ARG A 386 4.31 -12.34 -1.13
N LEU A 387 4.54 -11.95 -2.38
CA LEU A 387 3.59 -12.04 -3.48
C LEU A 387 3.98 -13.20 -4.39
N GLU A 388 3.08 -14.14 -4.62
CA GLU A 388 3.32 -15.30 -5.49
C GLU A 388 2.16 -15.54 -6.46
N GLY A 389 2.45 -16.13 -7.62
CA GLY A 389 1.46 -16.54 -8.61
C GLY A 389 2.10 -16.90 -9.95
N PRO A 390 1.31 -17.10 -11.02
CA PRO A 390 1.84 -17.43 -12.34
C PRO A 390 2.88 -16.40 -12.83
N GLY A 391 4.16 -16.81 -12.88
CA GLY A 391 5.28 -15.98 -13.32
C GLY A 391 5.70 -14.87 -12.35
N ILE A 392 5.25 -14.92 -11.09
CA ILE A 392 5.54 -13.90 -10.07
C ILE A 392 5.95 -14.58 -8.76
N ALA A 393 7.09 -14.15 -8.24
CA ALA A 393 7.53 -14.42 -6.87
C ALA A 393 8.37 -13.24 -6.39
N GLU A 394 7.80 -12.45 -5.49
CA GLU A 394 8.40 -11.21 -5.00
C GLU A 394 8.30 -11.17 -3.48
N SER A 395 9.32 -10.66 -2.81
CA SER A 395 9.34 -10.48 -1.36
C SER A 395 9.68 -9.04 -1.01
N PHE A 396 8.93 -8.47 -0.06
CA PHE A 396 9.02 -7.08 0.35
C PHE A 396 9.28 -6.99 1.86
N ALA A 397 10.48 -6.59 2.26
CA ALA A 397 10.83 -6.44 3.67
C ALA A 397 9.95 -5.38 4.34
N CYS A 398 9.27 -5.76 5.42
CA CYS A 398 8.35 -4.89 6.17
C CYS A 398 8.92 -4.46 7.54
N GLY A 399 10.09 -4.99 7.91
CA GLY A 399 10.81 -4.59 9.13
C GLY A 399 10.71 -5.62 10.25
N ALA A 400 10.77 -5.16 11.50
CA ALA A 400 10.70 -6.01 12.68
C ALA A 400 9.27 -6.55 12.88
N VAL A 401 9.17 -7.76 13.44
CA VAL A 401 7.87 -8.31 13.86
C VAL A 401 7.34 -7.45 14.99
N THR A 402 6.13 -6.92 14.82
CA THR A 402 5.46 -6.05 15.78
C THR A 402 4.14 -6.67 16.25
N PRO A 403 3.57 -6.22 17.38
CA PRO A 403 2.25 -6.64 17.82
C PRO A 403 1.19 -6.42 16.72
N PRO A 404 0.02 -7.08 16.80
CA PRO A 404 -1.03 -6.95 15.78
C PRO A 404 -1.37 -5.49 15.44
N LEU A 405 -1.35 -5.16 14.14
CA LEU A 405 -1.33 -3.78 13.64
C LEU A 405 -2.68 -3.34 13.09
N SER A 406 -3.23 -2.23 13.60
CA SER A 406 -4.37 -1.55 12.99
C SER A 406 -4.00 -0.97 11.62
N THR A 407 -2.80 -0.37 11.55
CA THR A 407 -2.30 0.38 10.39
C THR A 407 -0.79 0.26 10.31
N ASP A 408 -0.27 0.26 9.08
CA ASP A 408 1.15 0.41 8.79
C ASP A 408 1.30 1.17 7.46
N PRO A 409 1.78 2.43 7.47
CA PRO A 409 1.85 3.24 6.25
C PRO A 409 2.73 2.67 5.13
N PHE A 410 3.76 1.90 5.46
CA PHE A 410 4.61 1.26 4.44
C PHE A 410 3.85 0.12 3.77
N VAL A 411 3.22 -0.74 4.57
CA VAL A 411 2.45 -1.88 4.07
C VAL A 411 1.21 -1.42 3.31
N GLU A 412 0.54 -0.35 3.74
CA GLU A 412 -0.60 0.26 3.03
C GLU A 412 -0.21 0.77 1.65
N GLY A 413 0.88 1.54 1.55
CA GLY A 413 1.40 2.04 0.28
C GLY A 413 1.90 0.91 -0.64
N LEU A 414 2.55 -0.11 -0.07
CA LEU A 414 2.94 -1.32 -0.81
C LEU A 414 1.70 -2.06 -1.32
N PHE A 415 0.68 -2.26 -0.50
CA PHE A 415 -0.54 -2.95 -0.90
C PHE A 415 -1.23 -2.19 -2.03
N GLN A 416 -1.38 -0.86 -1.92
CA GLN A 416 -1.87 -0.02 -3.01
C GLN A 416 -1.05 -0.24 -4.29
N ARG A 417 0.29 -0.21 -4.19
CA ARG A 417 1.17 -0.47 -5.33
C ARG A 417 0.86 -1.80 -6.01
N LEU A 418 0.77 -2.89 -5.25
CA LEU A 418 0.49 -4.22 -5.79
C LEU A 418 -0.86 -4.29 -6.50
N LEU A 419 -1.89 -3.66 -5.93
CA LEU A 419 -3.22 -3.60 -6.54
C LEU A 419 -3.21 -2.93 -7.92
N PHE A 420 -2.38 -1.89 -8.11
CA PHE A 420 -2.26 -1.17 -9.38
C PHE A 420 -1.29 -1.82 -10.37
N GLU A 421 -0.10 -2.25 -9.92
CA GLU A 421 0.92 -2.86 -10.79
C GLU A 421 0.45 -4.19 -11.37
N HIS A 422 -0.26 -4.99 -10.57
CA HIS A 422 -0.77 -6.30 -11.00
C HIS A 422 -2.19 -6.27 -11.55
N GLN A 423 -2.79 -5.08 -11.70
CA GLN A 423 -4.13 -4.90 -12.25
C GLN A 423 -5.19 -5.76 -11.52
N VAL A 424 -5.21 -5.70 -10.19
CA VAL A 424 -6.10 -6.52 -9.38
C VAL A 424 -7.55 -6.05 -9.53
N ASP A 425 -8.43 -6.99 -9.88
CA ASP A 425 -9.86 -6.76 -10.10
C ASP A 425 -10.71 -7.15 -8.89
N LEU A 426 -10.20 -8.05 -8.02
CA LEU A 426 -10.87 -8.49 -6.79
C LEU A 426 -9.83 -8.92 -5.75
N VAL A 427 -10.07 -8.60 -4.48
CA VAL A 427 -9.29 -9.14 -3.35
C VAL A 427 -10.13 -10.16 -2.62
N HIS A 428 -9.62 -11.39 -2.46
CA HIS A 428 -10.26 -12.43 -1.67
C HIS A 428 -9.42 -12.70 -0.41
N ILE A 429 -9.96 -12.26 0.72
CA ILE A 429 -9.36 -12.33 2.03
C ILE A 429 -9.72 -13.68 2.64
N HIS A 430 -8.71 -14.50 2.89
CA HIS A 430 -8.83 -15.74 3.66
C HIS A 430 -8.50 -15.52 5.13
N HIS A 431 -7.60 -14.57 5.44
CA HIS A 431 -7.34 -14.13 6.81
C HIS A 431 -6.59 -12.79 6.80
N LEU A 432 -6.72 -12.01 7.89
CA LEU A 432 -5.96 -10.77 8.14
C LEU A 432 -4.89 -10.94 9.24
N MET A 433 -4.38 -12.16 9.46
CA MET A 433 -3.44 -12.40 10.57
C MET A 433 -2.10 -11.83 10.18
N HIS A 434 -1.47 -11.13 11.12
CA HIS A 434 -0.13 -10.56 10.97
C HIS A 434 0.03 -9.52 9.83
N VAL A 435 -1.05 -9.08 9.23
CA VAL A 435 -1.08 -7.94 8.30
C VAL A 435 -1.93 -6.83 8.91
N PRO A 436 -1.74 -5.56 8.52
CA PRO A 436 -2.55 -4.47 9.05
C PRO A 436 -4.05 -4.67 8.78
N LEU A 437 -4.89 -4.38 9.78
CA LEU A 437 -6.36 -4.43 9.59
C LEU A 437 -6.88 -3.38 8.61
N SER A 438 -6.10 -2.36 8.29
CA SER A 438 -6.45 -1.31 7.32
C SER A 438 -6.51 -1.79 5.86
N LEU A 439 -5.95 -2.94 5.51
CA LEU A 439 -5.83 -3.38 4.10
C LEU A 439 -7.17 -3.48 3.33
N PRO A 440 -8.28 -3.98 3.93
CA PRO A 440 -9.59 -3.96 3.26
C PRO A 440 -10.09 -2.54 2.94
N LEU A 441 -9.78 -1.56 3.80
CA LEU A 441 -10.12 -0.16 3.57
C LEU A 441 -9.29 0.43 2.41
N ILE A 442 -8.01 0.05 2.30
CA ILE A 442 -7.15 0.44 1.16
C ILE A 442 -7.67 -0.17 -0.15
N ALA A 443 -8.08 -1.44 -0.17
CA ALA A 443 -8.69 -2.07 -1.34
C ALA A 443 -9.98 -1.36 -1.77
N ARG A 444 -10.85 -1.03 -0.80
CA ARG A 444 -12.08 -0.25 -1.05
C ARG A 444 -11.79 1.15 -1.59
N ALA A 445 -10.81 1.85 -1.01
CA ALA A 445 -10.37 3.17 -1.49
C ALA A 445 -9.85 3.10 -2.93
N CYS A 446 -9.25 1.97 -3.32
CA CYS A 446 -8.84 1.69 -4.70
C CYS A 446 -10.03 1.27 -5.60
N GLY A 447 -11.26 1.18 -5.09
CA GLY A 447 -12.45 0.76 -5.82
C GLY A 447 -12.49 -0.73 -6.16
N ILE A 448 -11.66 -1.55 -5.51
CA ILE A 448 -11.55 -2.99 -5.78
C ILE A 448 -12.54 -3.74 -4.88
N PRO A 449 -13.43 -4.56 -5.42
CA PRO A 449 -14.34 -5.37 -4.61
C PRO A 449 -13.56 -6.36 -3.72
N THR A 450 -14.04 -6.55 -2.50
CA THR A 450 -13.40 -7.42 -1.50
C THR A 450 -14.34 -8.51 -1.02
N VAL A 451 -13.83 -9.75 -0.97
CA VAL A 451 -14.51 -10.93 -0.45
C VAL A 451 -13.78 -11.38 0.80
N TYR A 452 -14.48 -11.72 1.88
CA TYR A 452 -13.90 -12.34 3.07
C TYR A 452 -14.49 -13.74 3.25
N HIS A 453 -13.65 -14.78 3.26
CA HIS A 453 -14.09 -16.14 3.54
C HIS A 453 -13.88 -16.49 5.01
N LEU A 454 -14.96 -16.84 5.71
CA LEU A 454 -14.92 -17.20 7.12
C LEU A 454 -14.44 -18.64 7.33
N HIS A 455 -13.12 -18.80 7.47
CA HIS A 455 -12.51 -20.06 7.91
C HIS A 455 -12.58 -20.23 9.43
N ASP A 456 -12.67 -19.12 10.16
CA ASP A 456 -12.74 -19.03 11.62
C ASP A 456 -13.50 -17.75 12.03
N HIS A 457 -13.46 -17.41 13.33
CA HIS A 457 -14.13 -16.25 13.91
C HIS A 457 -13.19 -15.08 14.19
N PHE A 458 -12.09 -14.92 13.45
CA PHE A 458 -11.13 -13.82 13.64
C PHE A 458 -11.78 -12.43 13.55
N LEU A 459 -12.78 -12.24 12.69
CA LEU A 459 -13.52 -10.97 12.64
C LEU A 459 -14.17 -10.62 13.98
N ILE A 460 -14.59 -11.63 14.75
CA ILE A 460 -15.29 -11.46 16.04
C ILE A 460 -14.27 -11.36 17.19
N CYS A 461 -13.23 -12.18 17.19
CA CYS A 461 -12.29 -12.31 18.30
C CYS A 461 -10.86 -12.50 17.81
N GLU A 462 -9.91 -11.80 18.45
CA GLU A 462 -8.47 -11.93 18.16
C GLU A 462 -7.94 -13.35 18.37
N ARG A 463 -8.65 -14.18 19.13
CA ARG A 463 -8.27 -15.58 19.38
C ARG A 463 -8.89 -16.57 18.41
N TRP A 464 -9.59 -16.09 17.37
CA TRP A 464 -10.18 -16.75 16.18
C TRP A 464 -11.06 -18.00 16.39
N LEU A 465 -10.85 -18.81 17.43
CA LEU A 465 -11.64 -19.99 17.80
C LEU A 465 -12.77 -19.68 18.79
N LEU A 466 -12.90 -18.44 19.27
CA LEU A 466 -13.84 -18.09 20.34
C LEU A 466 -13.64 -18.88 21.65
N LEU A 467 -12.40 -19.26 21.96
CA LEU A 467 -12.06 -19.82 23.27
C LEU A 467 -11.63 -18.70 24.23
N ASP A 468 -12.15 -18.70 25.46
CA ASP A 468 -11.74 -17.79 26.53
C ASP A 468 -10.36 -18.15 27.09
N HIS A 469 -9.80 -17.32 27.97
CA HIS A 469 -8.42 -17.49 28.48
C HIS A 469 -8.22 -18.81 29.25
N THR A 470 -9.30 -19.50 29.61
CA THR A 470 -9.30 -20.84 30.23
C THR A 470 -9.44 -21.98 29.22
N GLY A 471 -9.61 -21.66 27.93
CA GLY A 471 -9.77 -22.64 26.85
C GLY A 471 -11.22 -23.11 26.64
N ARG A 472 -12.20 -22.44 27.24
CA ARG A 472 -13.63 -22.80 27.11
C ARG A 472 -14.31 -21.96 26.03
N PHE A 473 -15.32 -22.52 25.38
CA PHE A 473 -16.10 -21.79 24.39
C PHE A 473 -16.76 -20.55 25.01
N CYS A 474 -16.38 -19.39 24.48
CA CYS A 474 -16.94 -18.08 24.77
C CYS A 474 -18.01 -17.76 23.72
N ASP A 475 -19.25 -18.07 24.07
CA ASP A 475 -20.42 -17.69 23.28
C ASP A 475 -20.71 -16.20 23.43
N VAL A 476 -19.85 -15.37 22.83
CA VAL A 476 -19.89 -13.91 22.93
C VAL A 476 -21.21 -13.33 22.41
N VAL A 477 -21.86 -14.02 21.48
CA VAL A 477 -23.15 -13.61 20.92
C VAL A 477 -24.28 -13.72 21.95
N ASN A 478 -24.30 -14.78 22.77
CA ASN A 478 -25.34 -14.99 23.78
C ASN A 478 -24.97 -14.41 25.15
N ARG A 479 -23.68 -14.33 25.50
CA ARG A 479 -23.20 -13.85 26.81
C ARG A 479 -22.92 -12.35 26.87
N GLY A 480 -22.79 -11.70 25.71
CA GLY A 480 -22.36 -10.31 25.61
C GLY A 480 -20.84 -10.14 25.52
N ALA A 481 -20.39 -8.98 25.02
CA ALA A 481 -18.99 -8.68 24.77
C ALA A 481 -18.25 -8.00 25.94
N ASP A 482 -18.94 -7.71 27.05
CA ASP A 482 -18.42 -6.89 28.16
C ASP A 482 -17.20 -7.52 28.86
N GLN A 483 -17.07 -8.84 28.80
CA GLN A 483 -15.97 -9.58 29.43
C GLN A 483 -14.77 -9.79 28.48
N CYS A 484 -14.88 -9.40 27.22
CA CYS A 484 -13.83 -9.67 26.23
C CYS A 484 -12.52 -8.95 26.56
N ASP A 485 -12.58 -7.71 27.06
CA ASP A 485 -11.36 -6.97 27.41
C ASP A 485 -10.64 -7.62 28.59
N ALA A 486 -11.37 -8.04 29.62
CA ALA A 486 -10.82 -8.83 30.73
C ALA A 486 -10.17 -10.15 30.24
N CYS A 487 -10.81 -10.85 29.30
CA CYS A 487 -10.25 -12.05 28.71
C CYS A 487 -8.92 -11.78 27.97
N LEU A 488 -8.81 -10.68 27.23
CA LEU A 488 -7.59 -10.31 26.51
C LEU A 488 -6.48 -9.82 27.46
N ILE A 489 -6.85 -9.13 28.54
CA ILE A 489 -5.91 -8.77 29.63
C ILE A 489 -5.34 -10.05 30.26
N SER A 490 -6.20 -10.96 30.71
CA SER A 490 -5.77 -12.19 31.40
C SER A 490 -5.06 -13.18 30.48
N GLY A 491 -5.51 -13.32 29.23
CA GLY A 491 -5.00 -14.33 28.30
C GLY A 491 -3.80 -13.89 27.46
N ASN A 492 -3.71 -12.59 27.13
CA ASN A 492 -2.71 -12.06 26.19
C ASN A 492 -1.86 -10.91 26.78
N ASN A 493 -2.13 -10.49 28.03
CA ASN A 493 -1.48 -9.34 28.66
C ASN A 493 -1.65 -8.04 27.85
N TYR A 494 -2.81 -7.90 27.18
CA TYR A 494 -3.12 -6.67 26.46
C TYR A 494 -3.56 -5.57 27.43
N PRO A 495 -3.27 -4.28 27.13
CA PRO A 495 -3.69 -3.18 27.98
C PRO A 495 -5.22 -3.01 27.93
N PRO A 496 -5.84 -2.46 29.00
CA PRO A 496 -7.27 -2.15 29.02
C PRO A 496 -7.70 -1.29 27.82
N GLY A 497 -8.89 -1.59 27.28
CA GLY A 497 -9.46 -0.91 26.11
C GLY A 497 -8.93 -1.42 24.76
N SER A 498 -8.07 -2.44 24.73
CA SER A 498 -7.59 -3.05 23.48
C SER A 498 -8.74 -3.67 22.68
N LYS A 499 -9.72 -4.28 23.35
CA LYS A 499 -10.92 -4.81 22.69
C LYS A 499 -11.71 -3.70 21.98
N ALA A 500 -11.98 -2.60 22.67
CA ALA A 500 -12.74 -1.48 22.12
C ALA A 500 -12.06 -0.88 20.88
N ARG A 501 -10.73 -0.71 20.91
CA ARG A 501 -9.96 -0.24 19.74
C ARG A 501 -10.03 -1.21 18.57
N ARG A 502 -9.91 -2.51 18.85
CA ARG A 502 -10.04 -3.54 17.82
C ARG A 502 -11.45 -3.55 17.21
N ASP A 503 -12.49 -3.42 18.01
CA ASP A 503 -13.89 -3.40 17.54
C ASP A 503 -14.20 -2.16 16.70
N GLY A 504 -13.68 -1.00 17.11
CA GLY A 504 -13.77 0.22 16.31
C GLY A 504 -13.13 0.05 14.93
N MET A 505 -11.94 -0.54 14.87
CA MET A 505 -11.30 -0.89 13.60
C MET A 505 -12.08 -1.94 12.82
N MET A 506 -12.53 -3.01 13.47
CA MET A 506 -13.25 -4.10 12.81
C MET A 506 -14.59 -3.66 12.24
N THR A 507 -15.27 -2.70 12.86
CA THR A 507 -16.49 -2.09 12.30
C THR A 507 -16.21 -1.48 10.93
N LEU A 508 -15.12 -0.72 10.80
CA LEU A 508 -14.70 -0.14 9.51
C LEU A 508 -14.27 -1.23 8.51
N VAL A 509 -13.60 -2.28 8.97
CA VAL A 509 -13.22 -3.43 8.15
C VAL A 509 -14.44 -4.15 7.59
N THR A 510 -15.44 -4.44 8.43
CA THR A 510 -16.65 -5.15 8.00
C THR A 510 -17.48 -4.32 7.04
N ASP A 511 -17.54 -3.00 7.22
CA ASP A 511 -18.22 -2.10 6.29
C ASP A 511 -17.53 -2.05 4.92
N ALA A 512 -16.20 -2.20 4.90
CA ALA A 512 -15.41 -2.19 3.69
C ALA A 512 -15.52 -3.47 2.84
N ILE A 513 -15.99 -4.57 3.43
CA ILE A 513 -16.13 -5.88 2.78
C ILE A 513 -17.43 -5.95 1.97
N ASP A 514 -17.33 -6.35 0.70
CA ASP A 514 -18.47 -6.42 -0.23
C ASP A 514 -19.21 -7.76 -0.16
N ALA A 515 -18.53 -8.86 0.20
CA ALA A 515 -19.15 -10.15 0.45
C ALA A 515 -18.43 -10.98 1.53
N PHE A 516 -19.21 -11.61 2.41
CA PHE A 516 -18.76 -12.58 3.40
C PHE A 516 -19.17 -13.97 2.95
N VAL A 517 -18.20 -14.81 2.63
CA VAL A 517 -18.44 -16.21 2.27
C VAL A 517 -18.43 -17.05 3.54
N THR A 518 -19.53 -17.76 3.77
CA THR A 518 -19.69 -18.67 4.90
C THR A 518 -19.97 -20.08 4.41
N SER A 519 -19.39 -21.07 5.07
CA SER A 519 -19.55 -22.48 4.67
C SER A 519 -20.83 -23.13 5.18
N THR A 520 -21.48 -22.54 6.19
CA THR A 520 -22.77 -22.99 6.73
C THR A 520 -23.70 -21.84 7.14
N PRO A 521 -25.03 -22.04 7.07
CA PRO A 521 -26.05 -21.14 7.63
C PRO A 521 -25.85 -20.73 9.09
N GLU A 522 -25.40 -21.60 9.98
CA GLU A 522 -25.13 -21.26 11.39
C GLU A 522 -23.97 -20.29 11.52
N THR A 523 -22.90 -20.47 10.74
CA THR A 523 -21.76 -19.53 10.72
C THR A 523 -22.22 -18.15 10.26
N ALA A 524 -23.06 -18.09 9.22
CA ALA A 524 -23.70 -16.86 8.77
C ALA A 524 -24.57 -16.20 9.84
N ARG A 525 -25.40 -17.00 10.54
CA ARG A 525 -26.25 -16.52 11.63
C ARG A 525 -25.41 -15.96 12.78
N TYR A 526 -24.37 -16.67 13.18
CA TYR A 526 -23.49 -16.27 14.28
C TYR A 526 -22.77 -14.95 13.95
N LEU A 527 -22.21 -14.82 12.74
CA LEU A 527 -21.60 -13.57 12.28
C LEU A 527 -22.57 -12.39 12.32
N ARG A 528 -23.78 -12.56 11.77
CA ARG A 528 -24.79 -11.47 11.73
C ARG A 528 -25.36 -11.13 13.11
N ARG A 529 -25.42 -12.06 14.04
CA ARG A 529 -25.83 -11.75 15.42
C ARG A 529 -24.77 -10.89 16.13
N TYR A 530 -23.50 -11.10 15.83
CA TYR A 530 -22.43 -10.25 16.36
C TYR A 530 -22.32 -8.91 15.63
N TYR A 531 -22.43 -8.91 14.29
CA TYR A 531 -22.43 -7.73 13.42
C TYR A 531 -23.79 -7.53 12.74
N PRO A 532 -24.81 -7.02 13.45
CA PRO A 532 -26.16 -6.86 12.90
C PRO A 532 -26.24 -5.83 11.76
N ALA A 533 -25.25 -4.94 11.66
CA ALA A 533 -25.14 -3.95 10.59
C ALA A 533 -24.76 -4.56 9.24
N ILE A 534 -24.23 -5.79 9.19
CA ILE A 534 -23.88 -6.45 7.92
C ILE A 534 -25.19 -6.75 7.15
N PRO A 535 -25.37 -6.19 5.94
CA PRO A 535 -26.55 -6.45 5.13
C PRO A 535 -26.64 -7.93 4.74
N ALA A 536 -27.86 -8.49 4.70
CA ALA A 536 -28.09 -9.90 4.45
C ALA A 536 -27.56 -10.34 3.08
N GLU A 537 -27.67 -9.46 2.09
CA GLU A 537 -27.21 -9.64 0.71
C GLU A 537 -25.69 -9.72 0.58
N ARG A 538 -24.92 -9.26 1.57
CA ARG A 538 -23.46 -9.44 1.61
C ARG A 538 -23.05 -10.81 2.15
N ILE A 539 -23.96 -11.58 2.76
CA ILE A 539 -23.66 -12.95 3.21
C ILE A 539 -23.94 -13.94 2.09
N VAL A 540 -22.92 -14.71 1.72
CA VAL A 540 -23.01 -15.70 0.63
C VAL A 540 -22.64 -17.07 1.18
N ALA A 541 -23.61 -17.97 1.26
CA ALA A 541 -23.37 -19.34 1.68
C ALA A 541 -22.80 -20.16 0.52
N ILE A 542 -21.51 -20.50 0.59
CA ILE A 542 -20.83 -21.41 -0.35
C ILE A 542 -20.17 -22.50 0.48
N PRO A 543 -20.77 -23.72 0.55
CA PRO A 543 -20.18 -24.82 1.30
C PRO A 543 -18.79 -25.15 0.78
N MET A 544 -17.83 -25.41 1.67
CA MET A 544 -16.54 -25.91 1.25
C MET A 544 -16.66 -27.33 0.68
N VAL A 545 -15.65 -27.73 -0.07
CA VAL A 545 -15.55 -29.07 -0.66
C VAL A 545 -14.40 -29.84 -0.06
N ALA A 546 -14.61 -31.15 0.11
CA ALA A 546 -13.51 -32.07 0.36
C ALA A 546 -12.84 -32.38 -0.99
N PRO A 547 -11.49 -32.33 -1.09
CA PRO A 547 -10.78 -32.78 -2.27
C PRO A 547 -11.18 -34.22 -2.61
N SER A 548 -11.71 -34.46 -3.81
CA SER A 548 -12.25 -35.78 -4.17
C SER A 548 -11.11 -36.79 -4.32
N PRO A 549 -11.16 -37.96 -3.68
CA PRO A 549 -10.37 -39.09 -4.13
C PRO A 549 -10.84 -39.53 -5.52
N ALA A 550 -9.94 -40.04 -6.36
CA ALA A 550 -10.30 -40.61 -7.65
C ALA A 550 -11.34 -41.73 -7.43
N ALA A 551 -12.52 -41.58 -8.03
CA ALA A 551 -13.70 -42.44 -7.80
C ALA A 551 -13.46 -43.95 -8.04
N ALA A 552 -12.36 -44.32 -8.71
CA ALA A 552 -11.98 -45.69 -9.01
C ALA A 552 -11.34 -46.46 -7.82
N GLU A 553 -10.73 -45.78 -6.84
CA GLU A 553 -10.00 -46.47 -5.75
C GLU A 553 -10.87 -46.72 -4.50
N VAL A 554 -11.79 -45.83 -4.15
CA VAL A 554 -12.60 -45.96 -2.91
C VAL A 554 -13.52 -47.19 -2.94
N ARG A 555 -14.08 -47.52 -4.11
CA ARG A 555 -14.96 -48.69 -4.28
C ARG A 555 -14.24 -50.03 -4.17
N SER A 556 -12.93 -50.10 -4.45
CA SER A 556 -12.15 -51.34 -4.34
C SER A 556 -11.63 -51.58 -2.92
N VAL A 557 -11.37 -50.51 -2.16
CA VAL A 557 -10.84 -50.57 -0.79
C VAL A 557 -11.91 -50.91 0.27
N ALA A 558 -13.19 -50.61 0.01
CA ALA A 558 -14.32 -50.97 0.86
C ALA A 558 -14.54 -52.49 1.08
N ARG A 559 -13.74 -53.35 0.43
CA ARG A 559 -13.80 -54.82 0.50
C ARG A 559 -12.84 -55.47 1.50
N ARG A 560 -12.10 -54.72 2.33
CA ARG A 560 -11.36 -55.33 3.45
C ARG A 560 -12.38 -55.95 4.44
N LYS A 561 -12.21 -57.23 4.78
CA LYS A 561 -13.07 -57.93 5.77
C LYS A 561 -13.08 -57.12 7.06
N ARG A 562 -14.25 -56.60 7.44
CA ARG A 562 -14.46 -55.96 8.74
C ARG A 562 -14.31 -57.04 9.81
N ASP A 563 -13.65 -56.68 10.90
CA ASP A 563 -13.63 -57.51 12.10
C ASP A 563 -15.02 -57.42 12.74
N ALA A 564 -15.81 -58.49 12.65
CA ALA A 564 -17.20 -58.48 13.11
C ALA A 564 -17.29 -58.31 14.64
N ASP A 565 -16.20 -58.60 15.36
CA ASP A 565 -16.18 -58.68 16.82
C ASP A 565 -15.72 -57.37 17.48
N ARG A 566 -15.20 -56.39 16.72
CA ARG A 566 -14.62 -55.14 17.26
C ARG A 566 -15.18 -53.89 16.58
N LEU A 567 -15.40 -52.79 17.33
CA LEU A 567 -15.80 -51.49 16.75
C LEU A 567 -14.53 -50.65 16.48
N THR A 568 -14.32 -50.21 15.25
CA THR A 568 -13.14 -49.40 14.91
C THR A 568 -13.52 -47.92 14.76
N VAL A 569 -12.90 -47.06 15.56
CA VAL A 569 -13.24 -45.63 15.71
C VAL A 569 -12.09 -44.76 15.21
N ALA A 570 -12.32 -43.96 14.18
CA ALA A 570 -11.35 -43.01 13.66
C ALA A 570 -11.40 -41.69 14.44
N ILE A 571 -10.26 -41.23 14.94
CA ILE A 571 -10.05 -39.87 15.45
C ILE A 571 -9.30 -39.12 14.35
N LEU A 572 -10.01 -38.26 13.62
CA LEU A 572 -9.50 -37.66 12.38
C LEU A 572 -9.08 -36.20 12.57
N GLY A 573 -7.88 -35.88 12.10
CA GLY A 573 -7.25 -34.56 12.19
C GLY A 573 -6.23 -34.47 13.33
N ASN A 574 -5.72 -33.26 13.57
CA ASN A 574 -4.75 -33.04 14.65
C ASN A 574 -5.40 -33.28 16.02
N LEU A 575 -4.78 -34.15 16.84
CA LEU A 575 -5.17 -34.36 18.23
C LEU A 575 -4.62 -33.21 19.08
N ALA A 576 -5.43 -32.14 19.15
CA ALA A 576 -5.12 -30.88 19.81
C ALA A 576 -6.17 -30.55 20.88
N ALA A 577 -5.84 -29.64 21.80
CA ALA A 577 -6.72 -29.25 22.90
C ALA A 577 -8.10 -28.76 22.41
N HIS A 578 -8.09 -27.85 21.43
CA HIS A 578 -9.31 -27.28 20.83
C HIS A 578 -10.08 -28.27 19.94
N LYS A 579 -9.48 -29.42 19.60
CA LYS A 579 -10.13 -30.53 18.87
C LYS A 579 -10.65 -31.64 19.80
N GLY A 580 -10.67 -31.39 21.11
CA GLY A 580 -11.13 -32.36 22.12
C GLY A 580 -10.09 -33.40 22.50
N GLY A 581 -8.79 -33.10 22.37
CA GLY A 581 -7.71 -34.05 22.67
C GLY A 581 -7.81 -34.69 24.06
N GLN A 582 -8.05 -33.89 25.10
CA GLN A 582 -8.23 -34.42 26.46
C GLN A 582 -9.47 -35.32 26.58
N GLN A 583 -10.58 -34.94 25.94
CA GLN A 583 -11.80 -35.74 25.91
C GLN A 583 -11.56 -37.09 25.22
N ALA A 584 -10.79 -37.11 24.13
CA ALA A 584 -10.41 -38.33 23.42
C ALA A 584 -9.55 -39.25 24.30
N ILE A 585 -8.57 -38.73 25.03
CA ILE A 585 -7.76 -39.53 25.97
C ILE A 585 -8.64 -40.13 27.08
N ASN A 586 -9.51 -39.32 27.68
CA ASN A 586 -10.44 -39.78 28.73
C ASN A 586 -11.40 -40.84 28.20
N LEU A 587 -11.89 -40.66 26.96
CA LEU A 587 -12.75 -41.61 26.27
C LEU A 587 -12.05 -42.95 26.06
N ILE A 588 -10.83 -42.96 25.51
CA ILE A 588 -10.06 -44.19 25.26
C ILE A 588 -9.87 -44.96 26.56
N ARG A 589 -9.44 -44.30 27.64
CA ARG A 589 -9.31 -44.93 28.98
C ARG A 589 -10.62 -45.54 29.45
N SER A 590 -11.73 -44.81 29.30
CA SER A 590 -13.04 -45.30 29.74
C SER A 590 -13.62 -46.44 28.90
N CYS A 591 -13.04 -46.72 27.73
CA CYS A 591 -13.45 -47.79 26.83
C CYS A 591 -12.60 -49.06 26.93
N GLU A 592 -11.60 -49.10 27.83
CA GLU A 592 -10.63 -50.20 27.95
C GLU A 592 -11.25 -51.59 28.13
N ALA A 593 -12.42 -51.67 28.79
CA ALA A 593 -13.14 -52.93 29.01
C ALA A 593 -14.00 -53.40 27.82
N TYR A 594 -14.03 -52.65 26.71
CA TYR A 594 -14.87 -52.94 25.55
C TYR A 594 -14.00 -53.25 24.31
N PRO A 595 -14.48 -54.10 23.38
CA PRO A 595 -13.79 -54.37 22.13
C PRO A 595 -13.96 -53.20 21.16
N ILE A 596 -13.28 -52.09 21.47
CA ILE A 596 -13.25 -50.86 20.68
C ILE A 596 -11.78 -50.52 20.40
N HIS A 597 -11.47 -50.30 19.13
CA HIS A 597 -10.15 -49.86 18.69
C HIS A 597 -10.20 -48.43 18.18
N PHE A 598 -9.30 -47.58 18.65
CA PHE A 598 -9.18 -46.20 18.22
C PHE A 598 -8.02 -46.04 17.25
N LYS A 599 -8.28 -45.40 16.11
CA LYS A 599 -7.28 -45.07 15.10
C LYS A 599 -7.11 -43.56 15.02
N VAL A 600 -5.99 -43.06 15.52
CA VAL A 600 -5.64 -41.64 15.47
C VAL A 600 -4.96 -41.33 14.14
N ILE A 601 -5.65 -40.53 13.32
CA ILE A 601 -5.25 -40.19 11.95
C ILE A 601 -4.91 -38.70 11.90
N GLY A 602 -3.62 -38.37 12.01
CA GLY A 602 -3.13 -37.01 12.05
C GLY A 602 -1.99 -36.83 13.05
N ARG A 603 -1.57 -35.58 13.25
CA ARG A 603 -0.54 -35.23 14.23
C ARG A 603 -1.12 -35.27 15.65
N ILE A 604 -0.26 -35.58 16.61
CA ILE A 604 -0.57 -35.52 18.04
C ILE A 604 0.22 -34.37 18.64
N ASP A 605 -0.46 -33.43 19.30
CA ASP A 605 0.19 -32.33 20.02
C ASP A 605 0.93 -32.86 21.24
N ASP A 606 2.04 -32.19 21.60
CA ASP A 606 2.98 -32.66 22.61
C ASP A 606 2.35 -33.07 23.96
N PRO A 607 1.35 -32.34 24.53
CA PRO A 607 0.71 -32.73 25.78
C PRO A 607 0.02 -34.10 25.77
N TYR A 608 -0.29 -34.65 24.59
CA TYR A 608 -1.03 -35.91 24.44
C TYR A 608 -0.16 -37.07 23.98
N ARG A 609 1.10 -36.83 23.58
CA ARG A 609 1.98 -37.87 23.01
C ARG A 609 2.20 -39.03 23.98
N ASP A 610 2.58 -38.73 25.21
CA ASP A 610 2.86 -39.75 26.24
C ASP A 610 1.60 -40.53 26.61
N ALA A 611 0.46 -39.84 26.70
CA ALA A 611 -0.83 -40.48 26.98
C ALA A 611 -1.23 -41.45 25.87
N VAL A 612 -1.03 -41.08 24.60
CA VAL A 612 -1.31 -41.97 23.45
C VAL A 612 -0.34 -43.16 23.41
N ALA A 613 0.94 -42.93 23.66
CA ALA A 613 1.97 -43.98 23.69
C ALA A 613 1.78 -44.99 24.83
N GLY A 614 1.09 -44.60 25.91
CA GLY A 614 0.77 -45.46 27.04
C GLY A 614 -0.35 -46.48 26.77
N PHE A 615 -1.10 -46.36 25.66
CA PHE A 615 -2.13 -47.34 25.30
C PHE A 615 -1.55 -48.54 24.53
N GLY A 616 -2.16 -49.72 24.73
CA GLY A 616 -1.77 -50.92 24.00
C GLY A 616 -2.08 -50.83 22.50
N PRO A 617 -1.35 -51.58 21.64
CA PRO A 617 -1.54 -51.55 20.18
C PRO A 617 -2.93 -52.06 19.75
N ASP A 618 -3.59 -52.89 20.56
CA ASP A 618 -4.95 -53.35 20.32
C ASP A 618 -6.01 -52.29 20.67
N GLN A 619 -5.67 -51.31 21.52
CA GLN A 619 -6.53 -50.21 21.92
C GLN A 619 -6.39 -49.01 20.98
N VAL A 620 -5.15 -48.62 20.64
CA VAL A 620 -4.87 -47.42 19.85
C VAL A 620 -3.84 -47.70 18.76
N SER A 621 -4.11 -47.23 17.54
CA SER A 621 -3.12 -47.13 16.46
C SER A 621 -2.99 -45.68 15.98
N VAL A 622 -1.78 -45.29 15.59
CA VAL A 622 -1.47 -43.92 15.15
C VAL A 622 -0.87 -43.97 13.74
N THR A 623 -1.41 -43.20 12.81
CA THR A 623 -0.90 -43.16 11.42
C THR A 623 0.09 -42.02 11.18
N GLY A 624 0.06 -40.98 12.02
CA GLY A 624 0.83 -39.75 11.83
C GLY A 624 0.21 -38.78 10.82
N ALA A 625 0.99 -37.79 10.41
CA ALA A 625 0.61 -36.85 9.34
C ALA A 625 0.42 -37.60 8.02
N TYR A 626 -0.51 -37.13 7.19
CA TYR A 626 -0.87 -37.79 5.94
C TYR A 626 -1.06 -36.77 4.81
N GLU A 627 -0.81 -37.23 3.60
CA GLU A 627 -1.17 -36.51 2.38
C GLU A 627 -2.67 -36.66 2.09
N GLN A 628 -3.30 -35.60 1.59
CA GLN A 628 -4.75 -35.53 1.41
C GLN A 628 -5.34 -36.73 0.62
N HIS A 629 -4.63 -37.20 -0.42
CA HIS A 629 -5.10 -38.32 -1.25
C HIS A 629 -5.10 -39.67 -0.51
N ALA A 630 -4.33 -39.82 0.57
CA ALA A 630 -4.23 -41.07 1.33
C ALA A 630 -5.42 -41.30 2.27
N ILE A 631 -6.23 -40.26 2.54
CA ILE A 631 -7.24 -40.31 3.61
C ILE A 631 -8.27 -41.43 3.43
N GLY A 632 -8.72 -41.69 2.19
CA GLY A 632 -9.68 -42.75 1.90
C GLY A 632 -9.15 -44.14 2.29
N GLY A 633 -7.86 -44.40 2.05
CA GLY A 633 -7.20 -45.63 2.46
C GLY A 633 -6.99 -45.72 3.98
N LEU A 634 -6.73 -44.60 4.64
CA LEU A 634 -6.55 -44.54 6.10
C LEU A 634 -7.87 -44.73 6.85
N LEU A 635 -8.99 -44.27 6.30
CA LEU A 635 -10.34 -44.48 6.87
C LEU A 635 -10.89 -45.89 6.59
N ALA A 636 -10.29 -46.63 5.67
CA ALA A 636 -10.73 -47.98 5.32
C ALA A 636 -10.75 -48.92 6.55
N GLY A 637 -11.88 -49.60 6.73
CA GLY A 637 -12.10 -50.52 7.84
C GLY A 637 -12.50 -49.86 9.17
N CYS A 638 -12.65 -48.53 9.21
CA CYS A 638 -13.25 -47.83 10.34
C CYS A 638 -14.79 -47.84 10.23
N ASP A 639 -15.47 -47.84 11.37
CA ASP A 639 -16.95 -47.86 11.46
C ASP A 639 -17.53 -46.48 11.81
N VAL A 640 -16.83 -45.76 12.68
CA VAL A 640 -17.27 -44.52 13.33
C VAL A 640 -16.14 -43.49 13.25
N SER A 641 -16.45 -42.20 13.12
CA SER A 641 -15.47 -41.10 13.26
C SER A 641 -15.82 -40.19 14.43
N LEU A 642 -14.80 -39.58 15.06
CA LEU A 642 -14.98 -38.62 16.14
C LEU A 642 -14.56 -37.20 15.70
N HIS A 643 -15.43 -36.22 15.96
CA HIS A 643 -15.18 -34.80 15.73
C HIS A 643 -15.58 -34.00 16.98
N LEU A 644 -14.67 -33.93 17.96
CA LEU A 644 -14.94 -33.46 19.32
C LEU A 644 -14.43 -32.04 19.59
N SER A 645 -14.41 -31.19 18.56
CA SER A 645 -13.96 -29.81 18.71
C SER A 645 -14.73 -29.07 19.79
N THR A 646 -14.01 -28.40 20.70
CA THR A 646 -14.60 -27.66 21.84
C THR A 646 -14.95 -26.22 21.48
N TRP A 647 -14.91 -25.88 20.20
CA TRP A 647 -15.19 -24.56 19.65
C TRP A 647 -16.14 -24.69 18.45
N PRO A 648 -16.88 -23.62 18.10
CA PRO A 648 -17.84 -23.65 17.00
C PRO A 648 -17.11 -23.61 15.65
N GLU A 649 -16.66 -24.77 15.21
CA GLU A 649 -16.09 -24.96 13.87
C GLU A 649 -17.00 -24.37 12.78
N THR A 650 -16.40 -23.85 11.71
CA THR A 650 -17.11 -23.18 10.62
C THR A 650 -17.52 -24.11 9.47
N PHE A 651 -16.85 -25.26 9.34
CA PHE A 651 -17.23 -26.31 8.38
C PHE A 651 -16.78 -27.71 8.81
N VAL A 652 -15.46 -27.95 8.88
CA VAL A 652 -14.79 -29.26 9.07
C VAL A 652 -14.80 -30.15 7.82
N ILE A 653 -13.72 -30.10 7.03
CA ILE A 653 -13.52 -30.96 5.83
C ILE A 653 -13.48 -32.45 6.22
N ALA A 654 -12.80 -32.77 7.33
CA ALA A 654 -12.69 -34.12 7.88
C ALA A 654 -14.04 -34.83 8.11
N LEU A 655 -15.11 -34.07 8.42
CA LEU A 655 -16.45 -34.64 8.57
C LEU A 655 -17.00 -35.14 7.21
N THR A 656 -16.75 -34.39 6.14
CA THR A 656 -17.11 -34.80 4.77
C THR A 656 -16.34 -36.06 4.36
N GLU A 657 -15.04 -36.11 4.66
CA GLU A 657 -14.19 -37.28 4.36
C GLU A 657 -14.69 -38.53 5.08
N ALA A 658 -15.07 -38.41 6.35
CA ALA A 658 -15.64 -39.50 7.12
C ALA A 658 -16.95 -40.03 6.50
N TRP A 659 -17.86 -39.14 6.10
CA TRP A 659 -19.08 -39.54 5.40
C TRP A 659 -18.80 -40.18 4.03
N GLN A 660 -17.85 -39.65 3.25
CA GLN A 660 -17.45 -40.23 1.97
C GLN A 660 -16.84 -41.63 2.12
N ALA A 661 -16.18 -41.90 3.25
CA ALA A 661 -15.70 -43.23 3.62
C ALA A 661 -16.81 -44.13 4.25
N GLY A 662 -18.02 -43.61 4.44
CA GLY A 662 -19.18 -44.34 4.98
C GLY A 662 -19.16 -44.54 6.50
N LEU A 663 -18.39 -43.75 7.24
CA LEU A 663 -18.32 -43.81 8.71
C LEU A 663 -19.49 -43.04 9.32
N VAL A 664 -20.00 -43.53 10.45
CA VAL A 664 -20.99 -42.78 11.26
C VAL A 664 -20.25 -41.79 12.17
N PRO A 665 -20.40 -40.47 12.01
CA PRO A 665 -19.71 -39.51 12.86
C PRO A 665 -20.41 -39.34 14.22
N ILE A 666 -19.61 -39.16 15.27
CA ILE A 666 -20.04 -38.60 16.56
C ILE A 666 -19.39 -37.23 16.68
N VAL A 667 -20.21 -36.19 16.84
CA VAL A 667 -19.77 -34.80 16.80
C VAL A 667 -20.20 -34.04 18.04
N ALA A 668 -19.41 -33.04 18.43
CA ALA A 668 -19.83 -32.08 19.44
C ALA A 668 -21.02 -31.24 18.93
N ASP A 669 -22.00 -31.01 19.80
CA ASP A 669 -23.22 -30.23 19.52
C ASP A 669 -22.94 -28.72 19.58
N ILE A 670 -22.05 -28.25 18.69
CA ILE A 670 -21.64 -26.86 18.58
C ILE A 670 -21.29 -26.49 17.13
N GLY A 671 -21.64 -25.27 16.70
CA GLY A 671 -21.25 -24.70 15.40
C GLY A 671 -21.66 -25.54 14.19
N ALA A 672 -20.80 -25.57 13.16
CA ALA A 672 -21.06 -26.31 11.93
C ALA A 672 -21.18 -27.83 12.14
N LEU A 673 -20.54 -28.39 13.17
CA LEU A 673 -20.65 -29.81 13.49
C LEU A 673 -22.10 -30.18 13.85
N ALA A 674 -22.72 -29.41 14.76
CA ALA A 674 -24.11 -29.58 15.15
C ALA A 674 -25.08 -29.40 13.98
N GLU A 675 -24.84 -28.42 13.11
CA GLU A 675 -25.74 -28.12 12.01
C GLU A 675 -25.72 -29.21 10.92
N ARG A 676 -24.53 -29.72 10.58
CA ARG A 676 -24.33 -30.59 9.42
C ARG A 676 -24.77 -32.04 9.66
N VAL A 677 -24.78 -32.48 10.92
CA VAL A 677 -25.21 -33.82 11.35
C VAL A 677 -26.68 -33.79 11.78
N GLU A 678 -27.46 -34.79 11.40
CA GLU A 678 -28.81 -35.02 11.90
C GLU A 678 -28.76 -36.14 12.97
N ASP A 679 -29.08 -35.78 14.22
CA ASP A 679 -28.86 -36.66 15.37
C ASP A 679 -29.66 -37.97 15.25
N GLY A 680 -28.97 -39.09 15.38
CA GLY A 680 -29.55 -40.43 15.31
C GLY A 680 -29.87 -40.91 13.89
N ILE A 681 -29.68 -40.10 12.86
CA ILE A 681 -29.94 -40.44 11.44
C ILE A 681 -28.64 -40.71 10.70
N ASP A 682 -27.80 -39.68 10.54
CA ASP A 682 -26.54 -39.75 9.77
C ASP A 682 -25.30 -39.47 10.63
N GLY A 683 -25.49 -39.47 11.95
CA GLY A 683 -24.47 -39.31 12.99
C GLY A 683 -25.08 -39.19 14.37
N PHE A 684 -24.27 -38.83 15.36
CA PHE A 684 -24.74 -38.47 16.70
C PHE A 684 -24.16 -37.14 17.15
N LYS A 685 -24.99 -36.36 17.84
CA LYS A 685 -24.58 -35.15 18.56
C LYS A 685 -24.38 -35.48 20.04
N VAL A 686 -23.32 -34.92 20.62
CA VAL A 686 -23.03 -35.02 22.05
C VAL A 686 -22.69 -33.65 22.63
N PRO A 687 -22.96 -33.39 23.92
CA PRO A 687 -22.47 -32.18 24.56
C PRO A 687 -20.93 -32.06 24.40
N PRO A 688 -20.40 -30.84 24.13
CA PRO A 688 -18.96 -30.62 24.12
C PRO A 688 -18.32 -31.02 25.46
N ASP A 689 -17.11 -31.59 25.42
CA ASP A 689 -16.34 -32.02 26.60
C ASP A 689 -17.00 -33.12 27.48
N ASP A 690 -17.98 -33.86 26.93
CA ASP A 690 -18.60 -35.00 27.61
C ASP A 690 -18.12 -36.35 27.04
N ALA A 691 -17.02 -36.88 27.59
CA ALA A 691 -16.52 -38.20 27.19
C ALA A 691 -17.50 -39.35 27.52
N GLY A 692 -18.36 -39.17 28.53
CA GLY A 692 -19.36 -40.16 28.94
C GLY A 692 -20.47 -40.32 27.90
N ALA A 693 -20.97 -39.22 27.36
CA ALA A 693 -21.95 -39.23 26.27
C ALA A 693 -21.38 -39.90 25.01
N VAL A 694 -20.13 -39.60 24.63
CA VAL A 694 -19.47 -40.27 23.50
C VAL A 694 -19.35 -41.77 23.75
N ARG A 695 -18.90 -42.18 24.94
CA ARG A 695 -18.79 -43.58 25.34
C ARG A 695 -20.14 -44.30 25.20
N ALA A 696 -21.23 -43.69 25.67
CA ALA A 696 -22.56 -44.26 25.58
C ALA A 696 -23.00 -44.51 24.12
N ARG A 697 -22.68 -43.59 23.20
CA ARG A 697 -22.95 -43.76 21.76
C ARG A 697 -22.11 -44.87 21.14
N LEU A 698 -20.81 -44.94 21.47
CA LEU A 698 -19.93 -46.00 20.98
C LEU A 698 -20.38 -47.39 21.45
N ILE A 699 -20.67 -47.54 22.74
CA ILE A 699 -21.18 -48.81 23.31
C ILE A 699 -22.52 -49.19 22.67
N GLY A 700 -23.44 -48.23 22.50
CA GLY A 700 -24.72 -48.48 21.85
C GLY A 700 -24.57 -48.98 20.41
N LEU A 701 -23.66 -48.39 19.63
CA LEU A 701 -23.35 -48.84 18.27
C LEU A 701 -22.62 -50.19 18.24
N HIS A 702 -21.78 -50.47 19.24
CA HIS A 702 -21.11 -51.76 19.37
C HIS A 702 -22.13 -52.90 19.52
N TYR A 703 -23.15 -52.73 20.38
CA TYR A 703 -24.18 -53.74 20.61
C TYR A 703 -25.32 -53.75 19.57
N ASP A 704 -25.62 -52.61 18.92
CA ASP A 704 -26.62 -52.52 17.83
C ASP A 704 -25.95 -52.27 16.47
N ARG A 705 -25.26 -53.30 15.96
CA ARG A 705 -24.61 -53.25 14.63
C ARG A 705 -25.60 -53.10 13.48
N ALA A 706 -26.85 -53.52 13.67
CA ALA A 706 -27.90 -53.32 12.68
C ALA A 706 -28.21 -51.82 12.53
N ARG A 707 -28.24 -51.06 13.62
CA ARG A 707 -28.38 -49.60 13.58
C ARG A 707 -27.20 -48.93 12.90
N LEU A 708 -25.97 -49.33 13.25
CA LEU A 708 -24.76 -48.85 12.56
C LEU A 708 -24.89 -49.04 11.04
N GLY A 709 -25.26 -50.24 10.60
CA GLY A 709 -25.46 -50.55 9.18
C GLY A 709 -26.56 -49.71 8.51
N ARG A 710 -27.69 -49.45 9.20
CA ARG A 710 -28.75 -48.56 8.68
C ARG A 710 -28.26 -47.12 8.51
N MET A 711 -27.53 -46.58 9.49
CA MET A 711 -26.97 -45.23 9.43
C MET A 711 -25.93 -45.12 8.30
N GLN A 712 -25.03 -46.10 8.18
CA GLN A 712 -24.05 -46.17 7.07
C GLN A 712 -24.73 -46.22 5.69
N ALA A 713 -25.84 -46.96 5.56
CA ALA A 713 -26.60 -47.03 4.32
C ALA A 713 -27.27 -45.69 3.96
N LEU A 714 -27.71 -44.91 4.96
CA LEU A 714 -28.24 -43.56 4.75
C LEU A 714 -27.12 -42.58 4.34
N ILE A 715 -25.96 -42.65 5.00
CA ILE A 715 -24.77 -41.85 4.66
C ILE A 715 -24.32 -42.11 3.22
N GLY A 716 -24.36 -43.37 2.76
CA GLY A 716 -24.04 -43.73 1.38
C GLY A 716 -24.96 -43.14 0.31
N ARG A 717 -26.10 -42.54 0.71
CA ARG A 717 -27.03 -41.80 -0.18
C ARG A 717 -26.82 -40.29 -0.11
N LYS A 718 -25.97 -39.78 0.80
CA LYS A 718 -25.71 -38.36 0.97
C LYS A 718 -24.85 -37.86 -0.20
N SER A 719 -25.26 -36.74 -0.80
CA SER A 719 -24.51 -36.06 -1.85
C SER A 719 -23.71 -34.90 -1.28
N PHE A 720 -22.50 -34.72 -1.79
CA PHE A 720 -21.63 -33.59 -1.43
C PHE A 720 -21.33 -32.76 -2.68
N PRO A 721 -21.11 -31.44 -2.56
CA PRO A 721 -20.68 -30.64 -3.68
C PRO A 721 -19.32 -31.15 -4.17
N ASP A 722 -19.16 -31.26 -5.48
CA ASP A 722 -17.87 -31.52 -6.11
C ASP A 722 -17.12 -30.21 -6.39
N VAL A 723 -15.81 -30.33 -6.66
CA VAL A 723 -14.92 -29.19 -6.96
C VAL A 723 -15.45 -28.33 -8.09
N GLY A 724 -15.97 -28.93 -9.17
CA GLY A 724 -16.51 -28.18 -10.31
C GLY A 724 -17.71 -27.32 -9.93
N SER A 725 -18.68 -27.89 -9.22
CA SER A 725 -19.86 -27.17 -8.73
C SER A 725 -19.51 -26.01 -7.78
N HIS A 726 -18.48 -26.22 -6.94
CA HIS A 726 -17.96 -25.20 -6.03
C HIS A 726 -17.32 -24.03 -6.79
N LEU A 727 -16.44 -24.34 -7.75
CA LEU A 727 -15.77 -23.33 -8.57
C LEU A 727 -16.77 -22.52 -9.41
N VAL A 728 -17.88 -23.12 -9.87
CA VAL A 728 -18.98 -22.39 -10.52
C VAL A 728 -19.60 -21.35 -9.58
N SER A 729 -19.84 -21.72 -8.31
CA SER A 729 -20.41 -20.81 -7.31
C SER A 729 -19.46 -19.66 -6.97
N VAL A 730 -18.17 -19.95 -6.82
CA VAL A 730 -17.13 -18.92 -6.60
C VAL A 730 -16.99 -18.00 -7.82
N ARG A 731 -17.02 -18.56 -9.04
CA ARG A 731 -16.99 -17.79 -10.29
C ARG A 731 -18.17 -16.83 -10.38
N ALA A 732 -19.38 -17.30 -10.11
CA ALA A 732 -20.59 -16.48 -10.13
C ALA A 732 -20.52 -15.32 -9.12
N LEU A 733 -19.93 -15.55 -7.93
CA LEU A 733 -19.68 -14.49 -6.95
C LEU A 733 -18.69 -13.44 -7.49
N TYR A 734 -17.54 -13.88 -8.03
CA TYR A 734 -16.54 -12.97 -8.57
C TYR A 734 -17.09 -12.14 -9.74
N GLU A 735 -17.80 -12.78 -10.67
CA GLU A 735 -18.41 -12.11 -11.83
C GLU A 735 -19.38 -11.03 -11.39
N ARG A 736 -20.30 -11.37 -10.48
CA ARG A 736 -21.25 -10.41 -9.93
C ARG A 736 -20.57 -9.19 -9.31
N LEU A 737 -19.52 -9.39 -8.51
CA LEU A 737 -18.83 -8.29 -7.83
C LEU A 737 -17.98 -7.43 -8.78
N ILE A 738 -17.25 -8.06 -9.71
CA ILE A 738 -16.42 -7.36 -10.70
C ILE A 738 -17.31 -6.58 -11.69
N GLU A 739 -18.46 -7.13 -12.08
CA GLU A 739 -19.42 -6.46 -12.97
C GLU A 739 -20.14 -5.31 -12.28
N ALA A 740 -20.50 -5.46 -11.00
CA ALA A 740 -21.09 -4.39 -10.21
C ALA A 740 -20.12 -3.22 -9.98
N ARG A 741 -18.80 -3.49 -9.87
CA ARG A 741 -17.77 -2.47 -9.65
C ARG A 741 -16.53 -2.71 -10.53
N PRO A 742 -16.59 -2.36 -11.83
CA PRO A 742 -15.50 -2.64 -12.76
C PRO A 742 -14.28 -1.74 -12.48
N VAL A 743 -13.12 -2.37 -12.30
CA VAL A 743 -11.87 -1.65 -12.00
C VAL A 743 -11.16 -1.23 -13.29
N ARG A 744 -10.86 0.07 -13.43
CA ARG A 744 -10.16 0.60 -14.62
C ARG A 744 -8.65 0.68 -14.37
N HIS A 745 -7.88 -0.16 -15.06
CA HIS A 745 -6.40 -0.16 -14.99
C HIS A 745 -5.70 0.59 -16.13
N GLY A 746 -6.39 0.82 -17.26
CA GLY A 746 -5.80 1.27 -18.52
C GLY A 746 -5.69 2.78 -18.74
N ARG A 747 -6.00 3.63 -17.74
CA ARG A 747 -6.03 5.10 -17.88
C ARG A 747 -5.21 5.88 -16.86
N VAL A 748 -4.52 5.23 -15.93
CA VAL A 748 -3.49 5.89 -15.12
C VAL A 748 -2.20 5.90 -15.95
N PRO A 749 -1.70 7.08 -16.41
CA PRO A 749 -0.41 7.17 -17.07
C PRO A 749 0.67 6.49 -16.24
N SER A 750 1.58 5.74 -16.87
CA SER A 750 2.60 4.96 -16.15
C SER A 750 3.41 5.83 -15.19
N HIS A 751 3.74 7.07 -15.59
CA HIS A 751 4.48 8.02 -14.76
C HIS A 751 3.73 8.50 -13.51
N LEU A 752 2.39 8.37 -13.46
CA LEU A 752 1.58 8.68 -12.29
C LEU A 752 1.37 7.46 -11.37
N ARG A 753 1.87 6.27 -11.75
CA ARG A 753 1.80 5.03 -10.95
C ARG A 753 3.00 4.88 -10.00
N HIS A 754 3.64 5.96 -9.57
CA HIS A 754 4.86 5.87 -8.74
C HIS A 754 4.72 6.55 -7.36
N GLY A 755 3.60 7.22 -7.09
CA GLY A 755 3.27 7.83 -5.79
C GLY A 755 2.20 7.03 -5.04
N PHE A 756 2.51 5.79 -4.64
CA PHE A 756 1.61 4.97 -3.84
C PHE A 756 1.70 5.35 -2.37
N ASP A 757 0.84 6.25 -1.96
CA ASP A 757 0.87 6.95 -0.69
C ASP A 757 -0.48 6.93 0.05
N LEU A 758 -1.44 6.12 -0.40
CA LEU A 758 -2.69 5.92 0.34
C LEU A 758 -2.38 5.30 1.69
N ARG A 759 -2.87 5.96 2.72
CA ARG A 759 -2.76 5.54 4.11
C ARG A 759 -4.11 5.60 4.78
N LEU A 760 -4.27 4.90 5.90
CA LEU A 760 -5.49 4.96 6.69
C LEU A 760 -5.89 6.41 7.05
N GLU A 761 -4.91 7.25 7.39
CA GLU A 761 -5.11 8.68 7.66
C GLU A 761 -5.69 9.44 6.46
N THR A 762 -5.22 9.15 5.24
CA THR A 762 -5.75 9.72 4.00
C THR A 762 -7.24 9.41 3.82
N LEU A 763 -7.67 8.23 4.29
CA LEU A 763 -9.07 7.81 4.22
C LEU A 763 -9.96 8.52 5.26
N GLY A 764 -9.39 9.43 6.06
CA GLY A 764 -10.09 10.14 7.13
C GLY A 764 -10.16 9.36 8.45
N VAL A 765 -9.45 8.24 8.55
CA VAL A 765 -9.44 7.39 9.76
C VAL A 765 -8.15 7.65 10.52
N ARG A 766 -8.28 8.16 11.75
CA ARG A 766 -7.15 8.36 12.67
C ARG A 766 -7.20 7.35 13.79
N THR A 767 -6.06 6.75 14.09
CA THR A 767 -5.89 5.81 15.19
C THR A 767 -5.02 6.44 16.26
N ASN A 768 -5.39 6.27 17.52
CA ASN A 768 -4.58 6.70 18.67
C ASN A 768 -3.28 5.89 18.86
N ALA A 769 -3.13 4.77 18.16
CA ALA A 769 -1.90 3.98 18.06
C ALA A 769 -1.92 3.11 16.80
N ALA A 770 -0.73 2.79 16.25
CA ALA A 770 -0.61 1.90 15.09
C ALA A 770 -1.09 0.46 15.38
N SER A 771 -0.99 0.01 16.63
CA SER A 771 -1.48 -1.29 17.10
C SER A 771 -2.63 -1.11 18.10
N TRP A 772 -3.70 -1.89 17.95
CA TRP A 772 -4.81 -1.90 18.92
C TRP A 772 -4.44 -2.52 20.27
N THR A 773 -3.26 -3.13 20.39
CA THR A 773 -2.74 -3.68 21.66
C THR A 773 -1.69 -2.76 22.30
N SER A 774 -1.43 -1.56 21.75
CA SER A 774 -0.47 -0.62 22.33
C SER A 774 -0.98 -0.01 23.63
N GLY A 775 -0.16 0.07 24.69
CA GLY A 775 -0.52 0.84 25.89
C GLY A 775 -0.33 2.35 25.72
N ALA A 776 0.47 2.76 24.73
CA ALA A 776 0.73 4.16 24.41
C ALA A 776 -0.41 4.72 23.56
N ILE A 777 -1.30 5.50 24.18
CA ILE A 777 -2.37 6.24 23.51
C ILE A 777 -1.84 7.63 23.15
N GLN A 778 -1.87 7.96 21.86
CA GLN A 778 -1.57 9.30 21.37
C GLN A 778 -2.90 10.04 21.17
N TRP A 779 -3.10 11.12 21.93
CA TRP A 779 -4.21 12.05 21.75
C TRP A 779 -3.80 13.19 20.82
N ASP A 780 -4.78 13.84 20.17
CA ASP A 780 -4.56 14.82 19.09
C ASP A 780 -3.65 16.00 19.48
N GLU A 781 -3.47 16.29 20.78
CA GLU A 781 -2.58 17.35 21.28
C GLU A 781 -1.09 16.99 21.21
N ALA A 782 -0.73 15.71 21.06
CA ALA A 782 0.65 15.24 21.21
C ALA A 782 1.32 14.70 19.93
N ALA A 783 0.68 14.79 18.75
CA ALA A 783 1.26 14.22 17.54
C ALA A 783 0.81 14.94 16.26
N ARG A 784 1.45 16.08 15.96
CA ARG A 784 1.91 16.28 14.58
C ARG A 784 3.38 15.84 14.53
N PRO A 785 3.70 14.62 14.06
CA PRO A 785 4.91 14.50 13.27
C PRO A 785 4.76 15.46 12.08
N PRO A 786 5.82 16.15 11.66
CA PRO A 786 5.83 16.85 10.38
C PRO A 786 5.25 15.93 9.31
N ALA A 787 4.37 16.44 8.47
CA ALA A 787 4.08 15.77 7.21
C ALA A 787 5.44 15.49 6.56
N ALA A 788 5.78 14.22 6.35
CA ALA A 788 6.97 13.87 5.60
C ALA A 788 6.91 14.69 4.30
N PRO A 789 7.93 15.53 4.00
CA PRO A 789 7.90 16.30 2.77
C PRO A 789 7.61 15.33 1.63
N SER A 790 6.61 15.71 0.83
CA SER A 790 6.19 14.96 -0.33
C SER A 790 7.42 14.55 -1.13
N THR A 791 7.38 13.36 -1.72
CA THR A 791 8.29 12.83 -2.74
C THR A 791 8.32 13.75 -3.97
N ALA A 792 8.85 14.95 -3.80
CA ALA A 792 9.23 15.86 -4.85
C ALA A 792 10.67 15.52 -5.22
N MET A 793 10.88 14.60 -6.15
CA MET A 793 12.16 14.52 -6.85
C MET A 793 11.98 13.93 -8.25
N ALA A 794 11.62 14.80 -9.20
CA ALA A 794 12.31 14.79 -10.48
C ALA A 794 13.56 15.68 -10.33
N GLY A 795 14.54 15.20 -9.57
CA GLY A 795 15.86 15.86 -9.54
C GLY A 795 16.51 15.69 -10.91
N ALA A 796 17.18 16.73 -11.41
CA ALA A 796 18.12 16.55 -12.51
C ALA A 796 19.14 15.46 -12.11
N ARG A 797 19.51 14.58 -13.06
CA ARG A 797 20.53 13.55 -12.77
C ARG A 797 21.84 14.24 -12.40
N ALA A 798 22.31 14.02 -11.18
CA ALA A 798 23.56 14.56 -10.71
C ALA A 798 24.71 13.84 -11.41
N ARG A 799 25.63 14.59 -12.02
CA ARG A 799 26.81 14.02 -12.66
C ARG A 799 27.92 13.82 -11.62
N PRO A 800 28.60 12.67 -11.62
CA PRO A 800 29.78 12.44 -10.81
C PRO A 800 30.86 13.49 -11.09
N LEU A 801 31.35 14.11 -10.02
CA LEU A 801 32.46 15.03 -10.03
C LEU A 801 33.78 14.27 -9.83
N PRO A 802 34.89 14.72 -10.44
CA PRO A 802 36.19 14.08 -10.27
C PRO A 802 36.78 14.29 -8.86
N ASP A 803 36.35 15.32 -8.15
CA ASP A 803 36.81 15.62 -6.78
C ASP A 803 35.72 16.38 -5.99
N LEU A 804 35.87 16.44 -4.67
CA LEU A 804 35.02 17.26 -3.79
C LEU A 804 35.34 18.76 -3.96
N PRO A 805 34.40 19.68 -3.65
CA PRO A 805 34.68 21.11 -3.58
C PRO A 805 35.88 21.44 -2.68
N ASP A 806 36.67 22.47 -3.03
CA ASP A 806 37.92 22.83 -2.36
C ASP A 806 37.79 23.06 -0.84
N GLU A 807 36.64 23.56 -0.41
CA GLU A 807 36.30 23.80 1.00
C GLU A 807 36.05 22.50 1.77
N VAL A 808 35.44 21.50 1.13
CA VAL A 808 35.14 20.19 1.72
C VAL A 808 36.39 19.30 1.71
N ARG A 809 37.20 19.40 0.66
CA ARG A 809 38.44 18.62 0.48
C ARG A 809 39.51 18.90 1.54
N ARG A 810 39.51 20.10 2.13
CA ARG A 810 40.46 20.50 3.20
C ARG A 810 40.08 19.94 4.57
N LEU A 811 38.89 19.37 4.73
CA LEU A 811 38.44 18.80 5.99
C LEU A 811 39.15 17.47 6.28
N THR A 812 39.38 17.17 7.55
CA THR A 812 39.99 15.91 7.96
C THR A 812 38.99 14.76 7.79
N SER A 813 39.43 13.63 7.24
CA SER A 813 38.59 12.45 7.05
C SER A 813 38.66 11.50 8.25
N ARG A 814 37.49 11.06 8.72
CA ARG A 814 37.30 10.08 9.80
C ARG A 814 36.43 8.91 9.29
N PRO A 815 36.91 7.66 9.34
CA PRO A 815 36.06 6.51 9.03
C PRO A 815 35.00 6.28 10.12
N ILE A 816 33.79 5.91 9.72
CA ILE A 816 32.69 5.48 10.59
C ILE A 816 32.80 3.98 10.78
N ARG A 817 32.87 3.50 12.03
CA ARG A 817 32.79 2.07 12.32
C ARG A 817 31.32 1.64 12.30
N ARG A 818 31.02 0.46 11.74
CA ARG A 818 29.63 -0.05 11.67
C ARG A 818 28.96 -0.18 13.04
N SER A 819 29.72 -0.38 14.11
CA SER A 819 29.23 -0.41 15.49
C SER A 819 28.81 0.96 16.05
N GLU A 820 29.18 2.05 15.38
CA GLU A 820 28.99 3.43 15.84
C GLU A 820 27.93 4.18 15.01
N CYS A 821 27.22 3.48 14.11
CA CYS A 821 26.23 4.08 13.23
C CYS A 821 25.01 3.18 13.00
N GLY A 822 23.87 3.82 12.77
CA GLY A 822 22.72 3.22 12.11
C GLY A 822 22.68 3.60 10.66
N TRP A 823 22.35 2.69 9.75
CA TRP A 823 22.12 3.08 8.35
C TRP A 823 21.22 2.11 7.62
N SER A 824 20.63 2.58 6.53
CA SER A 824 19.93 1.73 5.57
C SER A 824 19.98 2.34 4.17
N LEU A 825 19.95 1.47 3.16
CA LEU A 825 19.59 1.84 1.79
C LEU A 825 18.17 1.32 1.53
N ASP A 826 17.18 2.22 1.60
CA ASP A 826 15.77 1.88 1.39
C ASP A 826 15.50 1.51 -0.07
N VAL A 827 16.24 2.13 -1.01
CA VAL A 827 16.09 1.90 -2.45
C VAL A 827 17.45 1.98 -3.14
N LEU A 828 17.73 1.02 -4.02
CA LEU A 828 18.77 1.10 -5.05
C LEU A 828 18.19 0.65 -6.41
N ARG A 829 18.11 1.57 -7.37
CA ARG A 829 17.61 1.32 -8.74
C ARG A 829 18.71 1.59 -9.75
N THR A 830 18.75 0.81 -10.82
CA THR A 830 19.64 1.06 -11.96
C THR A 830 18.84 1.05 -13.25
N ASP A 831 19.08 2.04 -14.11
CA ASP A 831 18.39 2.20 -15.40
C ASP A 831 16.87 2.09 -15.29
N GLU A 832 16.32 2.74 -14.27
CA GLU A 832 14.90 2.75 -13.87
C GLU A 832 14.31 1.40 -13.44
N ARG A 833 15.10 0.33 -13.40
CA ARG A 833 14.69 -0.98 -12.85
C ARG A 833 14.98 -1.06 -11.35
N LEU A 834 14.04 -1.66 -10.62
CA LEU A 834 14.20 -1.93 -9.19
C LEU A 834 15.08 -3.16 -8.99
N ASN A 835 16.18 -3.02 -8.25
CA ASN A 835 17.02 -4.15 -7.88
C ASN A 835 16.42 -4.81 -6.63
N ARG A 836 15.92 -6.04 -6.76
CA ARG A 836 15.13 -6.75 -5.74
C ARG A 836 15.96 -7.68 -4.83
N SER A 837 17.27 -7.76 -5.02
CA SER A 837 18.16 -8.62 -4.23
C SER A 837 18.70 -7.91 -2.98
N LEU A 838 18.81 -8.64 -1.87
CA LEU A 838 19.56 -8.23 -0.68
C LEU A 838 21.07 -8.18 -0.93
N ASP A 839 21.55 -8.83 -2.00
CA ASP A 839 22.94 -8.79 -2.43
C ASP A 839 23.18 -7.61 -3.38
N LEU A 840 23.52 -6.47 -2.76
CA LEU A 840 23.84 -5.20 -3.43
C LEU A 840 25.17 -5.25 -4.22
N SER A 841 25.80 -6.42 -4.40
CA SER A 841 27.03 -6.58 -5.18
C SER A 841 26.82 -6.98 -6.65
N SER A 842 25.60 -7.39 -7.01
CA SER A 842 25.26 -8.00 -8.31
C SER A 842 24.56 -7.06 -9.31
N VAL A 843 24.60 -5.76 -9.05
CA VAL A 843 23.79 -4.75 -9.74
C VAL A 843 24.55 -4.13 -10.92
N VAL A 844 23.99 -4.20 -12.13
CA VAL A 844 24.55 -3.56 -13.33
C VAL A 844 23.83 -2.23 -13.62
N ALA A 845 24.58 -1.16 -13.88
CA ALA A 845 24.09 0.16 -14.28
C ALA A 845 24.72 0.60 -15.61
N ARG A 846 23.91 1.12 -16.54
CA ARG A 846 24.37 1.57 -17.87
C ARG A 846 24.28 3.08 -18.06
N ALA A 847 23.21 3.69 -17.56
CA ALA A 847 22.89 5.11 -17.74
C ALA A 847 22.60 5.82 -16.42
N SER A 848 21.95 5.16 -15.46
CA SER A 848 21.60 5.81 -14.20
C SER A 848 21.60 4.90 -12.99
N VAL A 849 21.92 5.48 -11.84
CA VAL A 849 21.79 4.86 -10.52
C VAL A 849 20.91 5.78 -9.68
N PHE A 850 19.87 5.25 -9.06
CA PHE A 850 19.10 5.98 -8.06
C PHE A 850 19.25 5.27 -6.72
N LEU A 851 19.51 6.04 -5.67
CA LEU A 851 19.59 5.53 -4.32
C LEU A 851 18.86 6.44 -3.34
N ARG A 852 18.27 5.81 -2.32
CA ARG A 852 17.64 6.48 -1.18
C ARG A 852 17.94 5.69 0.08
N GLY A 853 18.21 6.39 1.16
CA GLY A 853 18.56 5.76 2.43
C GLY A 853 18.74 6.77 3.54
N TRP A 854 19.40 6.32 4.60
CA TRP A 854 19.76 7.14 5.74
C TRP A 854 21.04 6.61 6.39
N LEU A 855 21.82 7.51 6.97
CA LEU A 855 23.03 7.21 7.75
C LEU A 855 23.01 8.10 9.00
N HIS A 856 22.77 7.48 10.15
CA HIS A 856 22.82 8.14 11.45
C HIS A 856 24.10 7.78 12.19
N VAL A 857 24.82 8.80 12.64
CA VAL A 857 25.96 8.71 13.55
C VAL A 857 25.66 9.70 14.68
N SER A 858 25.71 9.24 15.94
CA SER A 858 25.43 10.09 17.09
C SER A 858 26.30 11.36 17.09
N GLY A 859 25.68 12.50 17.39
CA GLY A 859 26.31 13.82 17.36
C GLY A 859 25.62 14.81 16.41
N PRO A 860 26.32 15.90 16.04
CA PRO A 860 25.76 16.97 15.22
C PRO A 860 25.32 16.52 13.83
N ALA A 861 24.26 17.17 13.33
CA ALA A 861 23.65 16.90 12.04
C ALA A 861 24.64 17.14 10.88
N PRO A 862 24.62 16.30 9.83
CA PRO A 862 25.43 16.54 8.64
C PRO A 862 24.93 17.79 7.90
N THR A 863 25.86 18.65 7.50
CA THR A 863 25.58 19.83 6.67
C THR A 863 25.55 19.49 5.17
N ALA A 864 26.19 18.39 4.78
CA ALA A 864 26.15 17.85 3.43
C ALA A 864 26.38 16.33 3.44
N ILE A 865 25.84 15.63 2.44
CA ILE A 865 26.01 14.19 2.25
C ILE A 865 26.45 13.94 0.81
N TYR A 866 27.49 13.12 0.64
CA TYR A 866 28.05 12.74 -0.64
C TYR A 866 28.05 11.23 -0.79
N LEU A 867 27.82 10.77 -2.01
CA LEU A 867 28.17 9.43 -2.46
C LEU A 867 29.57 9.45 -3.04
N ARG A 868 30.43 8.58 -2.54
CA ARG A 868 31.75 8.30 -3.13
C ARG A 868 31.66 7.01 -3.95
N LEU A 869 32.04 7.08 -5.21
CA LEU A 869 32.18 5.94 -6.11
C LEU A 869 33.66 5.69 -6.36
N THR A 870 34.18 4.56 -5.90
CA THR A 870 35.60 4.19 -6.09
C THR A 870 35.70 3.00 -7.03
N GLY A 871 36.32 3.21 -8.20
CA GLY A 871 36.57 2.18 -9.20
C GLY A 871 38.01 2.21 -9.71
N ARG A 872 38.33 1.39 -10.71
CA ARG A 872 39.70 1.27 -11.26
C ARG A 872 40.25 2.58 -11.85
N SER A 873 39.38 3.43 -12.41
CA SER A 873 39.77 4.70 -13.04
C SER A 873 39.93 5.85 -12.06
N GLY A 874 39.76 5.61 -10.75
CA GLY A 874 39.82 6.63 -9.70
C GLY A 874 38.51 6.74 -8.91
N THR A 875 38.43 7.79 -8.10
CA THR A 875 37.27 8.09 -7.26
C THR A 875 36.45 9.21 -7.89
N SER A 876 35.13 9.10 -7.80
CA SER A 876 34.19 10.16 -8.21
C SER A 876 33.18 10.42 -7.10
N TRP A 877 32.62 11.63 -7.08
CA TRP A 877 31.79 12.11 -5.99
C TRP A 877 30.46 12.65 -6.50
N VAL A 878 29.39 12.41 -5.76
CA VAL A 878 28.07 12.94 -6.09
C VAL A 878 27.46 13.54 -4.83
N ALA A 879 27.05 14.80 -4.88
CA ALA A 879 26.27 15.40 -3.80
C ALA A 879 24.87 14.76 -3.77
N LEU A 880 24.46 14.28 -2.60
CA LEU A 880 23.14 13.74 -2.36
C LEU A 880 22.22 14.82 -1.76
N GLN A 881 20.94 14.76 -2.10
CA GLN A 881 19.95 15.62 -1.47
C GLN A 881 19.63 15.08 -0.08
N SER A 882 19.56 15.96 0.90
CA SER A 882 19.15 15.57 2.25
C SER A 882 17.65 15.30 2.27
N ASP A 883 17.27 14.16 2.83
CA ASP A 883 15.89 13.76 3.08
C ASP A 883 15.64 13.83 4.59
N LEU A 884 14.54 14.46 5.00
CA LEU A 884 14.11 14.39 6.40
C LEU A 884 13.56 12.99 6.71
N ARG A 885 14.04 12.42 7.83
CA ARG A 885 13.72 11.09 8.35
C ARG A 885 13.22 11.14 9.80
N PRO A 886 12.01 11.67 10.03
CA PRO A 886 11.41 11.69 11.37
C PRO A 886 11.27 10.29 11.98
N ASP A 887 11.13 9.27 11.13
CA ASP A 887 11.12 7.85 11.51
C ASP A 887 12.46 7.40 12.13
N VAL A 888 13.59 7.87 11.60
CA VAL A 888 14.93 7.58 12.14
C VAL A 888 15.16 8.34 13.45
N ALA A 889 14.74 9.61 13.54
CA ALA A 889 14.73 10.37 14.80
C ALA A 889 13.97 9.66 15.91
N LYS A 890 12.80 9.11 15.57
CA LYS A 890 11.98 8.33 16.51
C LYS A 890 12.65 7.01 16.89
N TRP A 891 13.32 6.34 15.97
CA TRP A 891 14.06 5.10 16.24
C TRP A 891 15.17 5.36 17.28
N TYR A 892 16.01 6.36 17.06
CA TYR A 892 17.15 6.64 17.94
C TYR A 892 16.81 7.48 19.17
N GLY A 893 15.62 8.08 19.25
CA GLY A 893 15.25 9.00 20.32
C GLY A 893 16.02 10.32 20.28
N GLU A 894 16.63 10.64 19.15
CA GLU A 894 17.49 11.81 18.93
C GLU A 894 16.89 12.68 17.81
N PRO A 895 16.44 13.93 18.10
CA PRO A 895 15.88 14.82 17.07
C PRO A 895 16.82 15.09 15.89
N ALA A 896 18.14 15.15 16.15
CA ALA A 896 19.16 15.34 15.13
C ALA A 896 19.23 14.18 14.12
N ALA A 897 18.74 12.98 14.46
CA ALA A 897 18.71 11.87 13.51
C ALA A 897 17.68 12.08 12.37
N ALA A 898 16.80 13.09 12.48
CA ALA A 898 15.87 13.46 11.41
C ALA A 898 16.58 13.94 10.15
N THR A 899 17.82 14.42 10.22
CA THR A 899 18.57 14.91 9.05
C THR A 899 19.52 13.85 8.48
N SER A 900 19.38 12.59 8.91
CA SER A 900 20.24 11.49 8.48
C SER A 900 19.93 10.95 7.08
N GLY A 901 18.78 11.33 6.50
CA GLY A 901 18.32 10.82 5.22
C GLY A 901 19.04 11.42 4.02
N PHE A 902 19.13 10.62 2.97
CA PHE A 902 19.68 11.05 1.69
C PHE A 902 18.92 10.42 0.51
N THR A 903 18.84 11.15 -0.59
CA THR A 903 18.34 10.69 -1.89
C THR A 903 19.24 11.20 -3.01
N GLY A 904 19.49 10.38 -4.04
CA GLY A 904 20.25 10.78 -5.22
C GLY A 904 19.86 10.04 -6.48
N GLN A 905 19.75 10.77 -7.59
CA GLN A 905 19.66 10.22 -8.93
C GLN A 905 20.93 10.60 -9.69
N ILE A 906 21.74 9.60 -10.05
CA ILE A 906 23.10 9.75 -10.55
C ILE A 906 23.15 9.37 -12.02
N ASP A 907 23.76 10.24 -12.84
CA ASP A 907 24.10 9.95 -14.23
C ASP A 907 25.43 9.21 -14.28
N VAL A 908 25.40 7.91 -14.57
CA VAL A 908 26.63 7.10 -14.71
C VAL A 908 27.03 6.90 -16.18
N ALA A 909 26.30 7.52 -17.11
CA ALA A 909 26.65 7.48 -18.52
C ALA A 909 28.01 8.15 -18.73
N GLY A 910 28.95 7.40 -19.33
CA GLY A 910 30.32 7.86 -19.58
C GLY A 910 31.33 7.56 -18.48
N MET A 911 30.92 6.96 -17.35
CA MET A 911 31.88 6.39 -16.39
C MET A 911 32.58 5.16 -16.99
N THR A 912 33.80 4.86 -16.55
CA THR A 912 34.58 3.71 -17.04
C THR A 912 33.86 2.40 -16.72
N PHE A 913 33.96 1.41 -17.61
CA PHE A 913 33.45 0.07 -17.34
C PHE A 913 34.16 -0.57 -16.14
N GLY A 914 33.41 -1.21 -15.25
CA GLY A 914 33.96 -1.98 -14.14
C GLY A 914 33.16 -1.87 -12.85
N ARG A 915 33.67 -2.49 -11.79
CA ARG A 915 33.07 -2.46 -10.45
C ARG A 915 33.43 -1.16 -9.73
N TYR A 916 32.42 -0.56 -9.10
CA TYR A 916 32.54 0.61 -8.24
C TYR A 916 32.02 0.30 -6.84
N ALA A 917 32.87 0.50 -5.84
CA ALA A 917 32.46 0.48 -4.44
C ALA A 917 31.78 1.82 -4.09
N LEU A 918 30.66 1.74 -3.38
CA LEU A 918 29.90 2.89 -2.92
C LEU A 918 30.15 3.13 -1.44
N ALA A 919 30.45 4.38 -1.09
CA ALA A 919 30.56 4.84 0.29
C ALA A 919 29.71 6.10 0.50
N ILE A 920 29.15 6.25 1.69
CA ILE A 920 28.39 7.43 2.07
C ILE A 920 29.29 8.31 2.94
N VAL A 921 29.42 9.58 2.58
CA VAL A 921 30.30 10.55 3.24
C VAL A 921 29.49 11.72 3.75
N GLN A 922 29.54 11.97 5.04
CA GLN A 922 28.86 13.08 5.71
C GLN A 922 29.86 14.17 6.07
N VAL A 923 29.49 15.42 5.81
CA VAL A 923 30.21 16.60 6.33
C VAL A 923 29.55 16.99 7.65
N ALA A 924 30.27 16.82 8.76
CA ALA A 924 29.79 17.18 10.10
C ALA A 924 30.97 17.53 11.01
N ASP A 925 30.80 18.53 11.89
CA ASP A 925 31.83 18.98 12.86
C ASP A 925 33.20 19.32 12.26
N GLY A 926 33.21 19.91 11.06
CA GLY A 926 34.47 20.25 10.39
C GLY A 926 35.30 19.02 9.96
N CYS A 927 34.68 17.84 9.85
CA CYS A 927 35.32 16.62 9.34
C CYS A 927 34.43 15.88 8.31
N LEU A 928 35.05 14.97 7.54
CA LEU A 928 34.35 14.04 6.66
C LEU A 928 34.19 12.70 7.36
N ARG A 929 32.96 12.33 7.71
CA ARG A 929 32.65 11.02 8.29
C ARG A 929 32.28 10.05 7.16
N THR A 930 33.08 9.01 6.95
CA THR A 930 32.92 8.09 5.80
C THR A 930 32.48 6.71 6.25
N LEU A 931 31.34 6.24 5.75
CA LEU A 931 30.93 4.84 5.86
C LEU A 931 31.23 4.13 4.53
N ASP A 932 32.21 3.23 4.58
CA ASP A 932 32.64 2.43 3.45
C ASP A 932 31.82 1.15 3.25
N ASP A 933 31.96 0.55 2.07
CA ASP A 933 31.37 -0.74 1.70
C ASP A 933 29.84 -0.78 1.87
N VAL A 934 29.16 0.31 1.50
CA VAL A 934 27.71 0.45 1.61
C VAL A 934 26.99 -0.39 0.56
N ALA A 935 27.53 -0.41 -0.66
CA ALA A 935 27.07 -1.25 -1.78
C ALA A 935 28.18 -1.33 -2.84
N SER A 936 28.03 -2.19 -3.85
CA SER A 936 28.92 -2.16 -5.02
C SER A 936 28.15 -2.36 -6.31
N ILE A 937 28.28 -1.44 -7.25
CA ILE A 937 27.63 -1.50 -8.55
C ILE A 937 28.64 -1.84 -9.65
N PHE A 938 28.20 -2.48 -10.70
CA PHE A 938 28.98 -2.70 -11.91
C PHE A 938 28.51 -1.76 -13.00
N ILE A 939 29.38 -0.86 -13.47
CA ILE A 939 29.05 0.09 -14.53
C ILE A 939 29.40 -0.54 -15.89
N ALA A 940 28.43 -0.55 -16.79
CA ALA A 940 28.56 -1.03 -18.16
C ALA A 940 28.02 0.03 -19.14
N PRO A 941 28.87 0.89 -19.75
CA PRO A 941 28.44 2.09 -20.48
C PRO A 941 27.41 1.82 -21.59
N ASP A 942 26.52 2.79 -21.82
CA ASP A 942 25.39 2.73 -22.76
C ASP A 942 25.78 2.91 -24.25
N THR A 943 26.92 2.40 -24.70
CA THR A 943 27.36 2.58 -26.10
C THR A 943 26.62 1.66 -27.07
N GLU A 944 26.13 0.50 -26.61
CA GLU A 944 25.37 -0.46 -27.42
C GLU A 944 24.33 -1.21 -26.56
N PRO A 945 23.14 -1.58 -27.08
CA PRO A 945 22.15 -2.34 -26.33
C PRO A 945 22.73 -3.68 -25.86
N PRO A 946 22.36 -4.17 -24.67
CA PRO A 946 22.92 -5.40 -24.13
C PRO A 946 22.59 -6.57 -25.06
N ALA A 947 23.63 -7.33 -25.43
CA ALA A 947 23.45 -8.50 -26.25
C ALA A 947 22.64 -9.57 -25.48
N ARG A 948 22.05 -10.52 -26.21
CA ARG A 948 21.45 -11.71 -25.60
C ARG A 948 22.30 -12.91 -25.98
N PHE A 949 22.44 -13.85 -25.05
CA PHE A 949 22.94 -15.16 -25.41
C PHE A 949 21.95 -15.83 -26.38
N VAL A 950 22.45 -16.26 -27.53
CA VAL A 950 21.68 -16.94 -28.59
C VAL A 950 22.18 -18.36 -28.79
N PRO A 951 21.33 -19.33 -29.19
CA PRO A 951 21.77 -20.70 -29.45
C PRO A 951 22.95 -20.75 -30.42
N GLU A 952 23.94 -21.59 -30.11
CA GLU A 952 25.15 -21.75 -30.90
C GLU A 952 25.27 -23.22 -31.35
N PRO A 953 25.09 -23.50 -32.65
CA PRO A 953 25.07 -24.88 -33.17
C PRO A 953 26.45 -25.55 -33.21
N ARG A 954 27.55 -24.80 -33.14
CA ARG A 954 28.90 -25.36 -33.15
C ARG A 954 29.25 -25.96 -31.79
N GLN A 955 29.79 -27.17 -31.79
CA GLN A 955 30.28 -27.81 -30.56
C GLN A 955 31.50 -27.08 -30.00
N LEU A 956 31.49 -26.85 -28.68
CA LEU A 956 32.63 -26.34 -27.91
C LEU A 956 33.63 -27.48 -27.60
N VAL A 957 34.81 -27.39 -28.20
CA VAL A 957 35.93 -28.33 -28.03
C VAL A 957 36.97 -27.70 -27.09
N GLY A 958 37.60 -28.54 -26.25
CA GLY A 958 38.61 -28.10 -25.29
C GLY A 958 39.85 -27.50 -25.96
N GLY A 959 40.35 -26.40 -25.39
CA GLY A 959 41.64 -25.80 -25.74
C GLY A 959 42.57 -25.74 -24.52
N PRO A 960 43.84 -25.34 -24.71
CA PRO A 960 44.79 -25.24 -23.61
C PRO A 960 44.31 -24.22 -22.57
N PRO A 961 44.40 -24.52 -21.25
CA PRO A 961 43.99 -23.57 -20.23
C PRO A 961 44.94 -22.37 -20.21
N HIS A 962 44.38 -21.18 -20.13
CA HIS A 962 45.12 -19.93 -19.96
C HIS A 962 44.79 -19.30 -18.60
N SER A 963 45.80 -18.71 -17.96
CA SER A 963 45.58 -17.89 -16.76
C SER A 963 44.82 -16.63 -17.14
N LEU A 964 43.85 -16.24 -16.31
CA LEU A 964 43.03 -15.04 -16.52
C LEU A 964 42.72 -14.37 -15.20
N THR A 965 42.42 -13.08 -15.29
CA THR A 965 41.78 -12.30 -14.24
C THR A 965 40.37 -11.99 -14.70
N LEU A 966 39.37 -12.36 -13.88
CA LEU A 966 37.96 -12.13 -14.14
C LEU A 966 37.38 -11.20 -13.07
N HIS A 967 36.69 -10.14 -13.51
CA HIS A 967 35.86 -9.30 -12.66
C HIS A 967 34.44 -9.29 -13.22
N HIS A 968 33.43 -9.61 -12.42
CA HIS A 968 32.04 -9.71 -12.90
C HIS A 968 31.01 -9.15 -11.92
N SER A 969 29.78 -8.99 -12.41
CA SER A 969 28.61 -8.47 -11.68
C SER A 969 27.73 -9.57 -11.05
N LEU A 970 28.26 -10.77 -10.81
CA LEU A 970 27.47 -11.88 -10.24
C LEU A 970 27.90 -12.11 -8.79
N PRO A 971 27.04 -12.65 -7.91
CA PRO A 971 27.38 -12.96 -6.54
C PRO A 971 28.56 -13.93 -6.46
N ASP A 972 29.54 -13.63 -5.61
CA ASP A 972 30.60 -14.57 -5.23
C ASP A 972 30.03 -15.51 -4.14
N THR A 973 29.89 -16.80 -4.44
CA THR A 973 29.54 -17.84 -3.44
C THR A 973 30.71 -18.82 -3.28
N ASP A 974 30.78 -19.52 -2.15
CA ASP A 974 31.87 -20.47 -1.83
C ASP A 974 31.95 -21.67 -2.81
N GLU A 975 30.93 -21.91 -3.66
CA GLU A 975 30.88 -23.04 -4.59
C GLU A 975 30.85 -22.64 -6.09
N ALA A 976 29.98 -21.71 -6.49
CA ALA A 976 29.79 -21.26 -7.88
C ALA A 976 28.82 -20.05 -7.99
N PRO A 977 29.05 -19.06 -8.87
CA PRO A 977 28.12 -17.95 -9.07
C PRO A 977 26.71 -18.42 -9.42
N GLN A 978 25.70 -17.92 -8.68
CA GLN A 978 24.29 -18.12 -9.00
C GLN A 978 23.81 -17.08 -10.01
N VAL A 979 23.04 -17.53 -11.00
CA VAL A 979 22.61 -16.68 -12.12
C VAL A 979 21.13 -16.91 -12.40
N SER A 980 20.37 -15.82 -12.57
CA SER A 980 18.94 -15.90 -12.95
C SER A 980 18.75 -15.76 -14.47
N PRO A 981 17.82 -16.52 -15.09
CA PRO A 981 17.42 -16.30 -16.47
C PRO A 981 17.03 -14.84 -16.74
N GLY A 982 17.58 -14.23 -17.81
CA GLY A 982 17.31 -12.83 -18.17
C GLY A 982 18.05 -11.79 -17.33
N GLN A 983 18.80 -12.18 -16.29
CA GLN A 983 19.67 -11.27 -15.54
C GLN A 983 20.72 -10.65 -16.47
N LEU A 984 20.98 -9.36 -16.33
CA LEU A 984 22.07 -8.72 -17.06
C LEU A 984 23.39 -9.06 -16.39
N TRP A 985 24.28 -9.72 -17.14
CA TRP A 985 25.64 -10.05 -16.69
C TRP A 985 26.65 -9.11 -17.35
N ALA A 986 27.49 -8.48 -16.54
CA ALA A 986 28.65 -7.72 -16.99
C ALA A 986 29.94 -8.34 -16.46
N ALA A 987 30.96 -8.44 -17.31
CA ALA A 987 32.28 -8.93 -16.93
C ALA A 987 33.42 -8.28 -17.72
N GLU A 988 34.56 -8.15 -17.05
CA GLU A 988 35.86 -7.82 -17.64
C GLU A 988 36.77 -9.05 -17.50
N VAL A 989 37.38 -9.48 -18.60
CA VAL A 989 38.30 -10.62 -18.64
C VAL A 989 39.62 -10.15 -19.20
N ALA A 990 40.69 -10.33 -18.43
CA ALA A 990 42.06 -9.99 -18.83
C ALA A 990 42.97 -11.22 -18.78
N PHE A 991 43.88 -11.35 -19.74
CA PHE A 991 44.83 -12.46 -19.80
C PHE A 991 46.27 -11.99 -19.48
N PRO A 992 46.78 -12.20 -18.25
CA PRO A 992 48.15 -11.84 -17.89
C PRO A 992 49.18 -12.82 -18.47
N GLY A 993 50.31 -12.31 -19.01
CA GLY A 993 51.46 -13.15 -19.44
C GLY A 993 51.41 -13.67 -20.89
N THR A 994 51.80 -14.94 -21.10
CA THR A 994 51.82 -15.67 -22.40
C THR A 994 50.41 -16.13 -22.81
N ALA A 995 49.54 -15.15 -23.03
CA ALA A 995 48.14 -15.32 -23.41
C ALA A 995 47.95 -15.66 -24.91
N PRO A 996 46.82 -16.26 -25.33
CA PRO A 996 46.47 -16.37 -26.73
C PRO A 996 46.15 -14.98 -27.30
N LYS A 997 46.53 -14.70 -28.55
CA LYS A 997 46.06 -13.49 -29.25
C LYS A 997 44.55 -13.60 -29.44
N LEU A 998 43.79 -12.68 -28.85
CA LEU A 998 42.34 -12.65 -29.00
C LEU A 998 41.97 -12.24 -30.43
N GLY A 999 41.21 -13.09 -31.12
CA GLY A 999 40.68 -12.80 -32.45
C GLY A 999 39.42 -11.92 -32.39
N LYS A 1000 39.12 -11.21 -33.48
CA LYS A 1000 37.92 -10.37 -33.61
C LYS A 1000 36.60 -11.15 -33.44
N ASP A 1001 36.63 -12.45 -33.67
CA ASP A 1001 35.46 -13.34 -33.57
C ASP A 1001 35.37 -14.05 -32.21
N THR A 1002 36.03 -13.54 -31.17
CA THR A 1002 35.92 -14.11 -29.81
C THR A 1002 34.49 -13.98 -29.29
N LEU A 1003 34.00 -15.02 -28.61
CA LEU A 1003 32.63 -15.13 -28.10
C LEU A 1003 32.65 -15.60 -26.65
N ALA A 1004 31.67 -15.13 -25.86
CA ALA A 1004 31.33 -15.75 -24.59
C ALA A 1004 30.35 -16.89 -24.86
N VAL A 1005 30.61 -18.07 -24.30
CA VAL A 1005 29.83 -19.28 -24.54
C VAL A 1005 29.32 -19.83 -23.21
N PHE A 1006 28.01 -19.97 -23.11
CA PHE A 1006 27.31 -20.67 -22.03
C PHE A 1006 27.09 -22.11 -22.48
N ARG A 1007 27.53 -23.11 -21.69
CA ARG A 1007 27.40 -24.53 -22.04
C ARG A 1007 26.69 -25.32 -20.94
N ALA A 1008 25.63 -26.02 -21.30
CA ALA A 1008 24.91 -26.96 -20.43
C ALA A 1008 25.64 -28.31 -20.30
N ALA A 1009 25.34 -29.05 -19.23
CA ALA A 1009 25.83 -30.41 -19.02
C ALA A 1009 25.44 -31.38 -20.16
N ASN A 1010 24.27 -31.16 -20.78
CA ASN A 1010 23.79 -31.95 -21.93
C ASN A 1010 24.49 -31.60 -23.27
N GLY A 1011 25.42 -30.64 -23.28
CA GLY A 1011 26.19 -30.23 -24.46
C GLY A 1011 25.59 -29.09 -25.27
N GLN A 1012 24.40 -28.58 -24.93
CA GLN A 1012 23.83 -27.39 -25.57
C GLN A 1012 24.66 -26.14 -25.26
N THR A 1013 24.79 -25.26 -26.25
CA THR A 1013 25.60 -24.04 -26.17
C THR A 1013 24.83 -22.81 -26.61
N TRP A 1014 25.10 -21.69 -25.94
CA TRP A 1014 24.64 -20.36 -26.31
C TRP A 1014 25.84 -19.42 -26.38
N ARG A 1015 25.83 -18.47 -27.30
CA ARG A 1015 26.89 -17.47 -27.44
C ARG A 1015 26.40 -16.05 -27.24
N ALA A 1016 27.26 -15.19 -26.73
CA ALA A 1016 27.12 -13.75 -26.75
C ALA A 1016 28.39 -13.11 -27.36
N PRO A 1017 28.26 -12.00 -28.08
CA PRO A 1017 29.42 -11.22 -28.52
C PRO A 1017 30.19 -10.70 -27.30
N VAL A 1018 31.51 -10.54 -27.46
CA VAL A 1018 32.36 -9.82 -26.51
C VAL A 1018 32.96 -8.62 -27.20
N LEU A 1019 33.16 -7.54 -26.44
CA LEU A 1019 33.83 -6.35 -26.95
C LEU A 1019 35.30 -6.41 -26.57
N GLN A 1020 36.17 -6.48 -27.57
CA GLN A 1020 37.62 -6.44 -27.35
C GLN A 1020 38.07 -5.01 -27.06
N ILE A 1021 38.77 -4.81 -25.94
CA ILE A 1021 39.25 -3.50 -25.49
C ILE A 1021 40.72 -3.29 -25.87
N ASP A 1022 41.53 -4.34 -25.79
CA ASP A 1022 42.91 -4.37 -26.25
C ASP A 1022 43.29 -5.82 -26.68
N GLU A 1023 44.56 -6.09 -26.99
CA GLU A 1023 45.01 -7.41 -27.45
C GLU A 1023 44.79 -8.55 -26.42
N ARG A 1024 44.50 -8.23 -25.16
CA ARG A 1024 44.45 -9.17 -24.02
C ARG A 1024 43.25 -8.98 -23.09
N THR A 1025 42.38 -8.01 -23.34
CA THR A 1025 41.24 -7.68 -22.49
C THR A 1025 39.95 -7.65 -23.31
N VAL A 1026 38.91 -8.33 -22.80
CA VAL A 1026 37.55 -8.27 -23.35
C VAL A 1026 36.53 -7.89 -22.29
N ARG A 1027 35.44 -7.26 -22.74
CA ARG A 1027 34.27 -6.94 -21.93
C ARG A 1027 33.05 -7.69 -22.44
N ILE A 1028 32.20 -8.09 -21.52
CA ILE A 1028 30.96 -8.80 -21.79
C ILE A 1028 29.84 -8.01 -21.12
N THR A 1029 28.76 -7.75 -21.83
CA THR A 1029 27.51 -7.21 -21.28
C THR A 1029 26.36 -7.87 -22.01
N ALA A 1030 25.80 -8.90 -21.39
CA ALA A 1030 24.79 -9.72 -22.03
C ALA A 1030 23.73 -10.20 -21.03
N ALA A 1031 22.47 -10.27 -21.47
CA ALA A 1031 21.42 -10.90 -20.71
C ALA A 1031 21.59 -12.42 -20.75
N VAL A 1032 21.62 -13.03 -19.58
CA VAL A 1032 21.68 -14.49 -19.37
C VAL A 1032 20.52 -15.13 -20.12
N PRO A 1033 20.76 -16.20 -20.90
CA PRO A 1033 19.71 -16.77 -21.73
C PRO A 1033 18.60 -17.37 -20.85
N HIS A 1034 17.39 -17.48 -21.40
CA HIS A 1034 16.32 -18.22 -20.74
C HIS A 1034 16.56 -19.72 -20.95
N ILE A 1035 17.21 -20.36 -19.97
CA ILE A 1035 17.67 -21.75 -20.01
C ILE A 1035 17.23 -22.48 -18.74
N ASP A 1036 17.16 -23.82 -18.84
CA ASP A 1036 16.69 -24.66 -17.74
C ASP A 1036 17.61 -24.56 -16.51
N PRO A 1037 17.07 -24.67 -15.29
CA PRO A 1037 17.87 -24.67 -14.07
C PRO A 1037 18.89 -25.81 -14.04
N GLY A 1038 20.11 -25.51 -13.60
CA GLY A 1038 21.18 -26.51 -13.53
C GLY A 1038 22.58 -25.94 -13.63
N ALA A 1039 23.58 -26.83 -13.75
CA ALA A 1039 24.99 -26.46 -13.82
C ALA A 1039 25.41 -26.13 -15.26
N TYR A 1040 26.04 -24.97 -15.42
CA TYR A 1040 26.56 -24.49 -16.70
C TYR A 1040 28.03 -24.11 -16.58
N THR A 1041 28.75 -24.20 -17.70
CA THR A 1041 30.12 -23.69 -17.80
C THR A 1041 30.12 -22.48 -18.72
N VAL A 1042 30.71 -21.38 -18.26
CA VAL A 1042 30.88 -20.15 -19.05
C VAL A 1042 32.32 -20.06 -19.51
N SER A 1043 32.54 -19.94 -20.81
CA SER A 1043 33.86 -19.94 -21.43
C SER A 1043 34.01 -18.82 -22.45
N LEU A 1044 35.24 -18.38 -22.70
CA LEU A 1044 35.59 -17.65 -23.92
C LEU A 1044 35.97 -18.66 -25.00
N ALA A 1045 35.49 -18.46 -26.22
CA ALA A 1045 35.78 -19.33 -27.34
C ALA A 1045 35.89 -18.56 -28.66
N GLU A 1046 36.59 -19.14 -29.62
CA GLU A 1046 36.69 -18.61 -30.99
C GLU A 1046 36.22 -19.65 -32.02
N PRO A 1047 35.65 -19.22 -33.16
CA PRO A 1047 35.37 -20.09 -34.29
C PRO A 1047 36.63 -20.79 -34.82
N HIS A 1048 36.57 -22.11 -34.97
CA HIS A 1048 37.61 -22.89 -35.63
C HIS A 1048 36.97 -23.96 -36.53
N ASN A 1049 36.93 -23.72 -37.85
CA ASN A 1049 36.21 -24.56 -38.82
C ASN A 1049 34.73 -24.74 -38.44
N ARG A 1050 34.29 -25.99 -38.23
CA ARG A 1050 32.91 -26.36 -37.85
C ARG A 1050 32.69 -26.44 -36.33
N THR A 1051 33.68 -26.05 -35.51
CA THR A 1051 33.62 -26.10 -34.05
C THR A 1051 33.95 -24.75 -33.41
N LEU A 1052 33.74 -24.65 -32.10
CA LEU A 1052 34.24 -23.56 -31.26
C LEU A 1052 35.40 -24.09 -30.42
N ARG A 1053 36.54 -23.41 -30.48
CA ARG A 1053 37.69 -23.74 -29.64
C ARG A 1053 37.61 -22.91 -28.36
N SER A 1054 37.53 -23.58 -27.20
CA SER A 1054 37.58 -22.91 -25.91
C SER A 1054 38.96 -22.27 -25.69
N LEU A 1055 38.98 -20.97 -25.46
CA LEU A 1055 40.17 -20.20 -25.08
C LEU A 1055 40.39 -20.26 -23.57
N ALA A 1056 39.33 -20.10 -22.78
CA ALA A 1056 39.40 -20.27 -21.32
C ALA A 1056 38.02 -20.49 -20.71
N THR A 1057 37.98 -21.16 -19.56
CA THR A 1057 36.76 -21.22 -18.73
C THR A 1057 36.78 -20.06 -17.76
N LEU A 1058 35.71 -19.26 -17.77
CA LEU A 1058 35.55 -18.11 -16.87
C LEU A 1058 35.12 -18.58 -15.49
N PHE A 1059 34.00 -19.31 -15.42
CA PHE A 1059 33.47 -19.90 -14.18
C PHE A 1059 32.45 -21.00 -14.51
N ARG A 1060 32.11 -21.79 -13.49
CA ARG A 1060 30.92 -22.65 -13.51
C ARG A 1060 29.78 -21.89 -12.83
N ALA A 1061 28.63 -21.82 -13.47
CA ALA A 1061 27.45 -21.13 -12.98
C ALA A 1061 26.38 -22.14 -12.56
N GLN A 1062 25.63 -21.82 -11.51
CA GLN A 1062 24.37 -22.50 -11.22
C GLN A 1062 23.23 -21.58 -11.65
N VAL A 1063 22.48 -22.00 -12.67
CA VAL A 1063 21.26 -21.29 -13.05
C VAL A 1063 20.18 -21.71 -12.08
N ALA A 1064 19.74 -20.77 -11.25
CA ALA A 1064 18.72 -21.01 -10.25
C ALA A 1064 17.40 -21.39 -10.93
N ARG A 1065 16.57 -22.20 -10.24
CA ARG A 1065 15.15 -22.25 -10.57
C ARG A 1065 14.65 -20.83 -10.45
N SER A 1066 13.88 -20.35 -11.44
CA SER A 1066 13.23 -19.05 -11.34
C SER A 1066 12.34 -19.08 -10.09
N GLU A 1067 12.87 -18.58 -8.98
CA GLU A 1067 12.23 -18.56 -7.66
C GLU A 1067 11.08 -17.58 -7.65
#